data_AF-A0A2J8R5H2-F1
#
_entry.id   AF-A0A2J8R5H2-F1
#
_cell.length_a   1.000
_cell.length_b   1.000
_cell.length_c   1.000
_cell.angle_alpha   90.00
_cell.angle_beta   90.00
_cell.angle_gamma   90.00
#
_symmetry.space_group_name_H-M   'P 1'
#
loop_
_entity.id
_entity.type
_entity.pdbx_description
1 polymer ?
#
loop_
_entity_poly.entity_id
_entity_poly.type
_entity_poly.pdbx_seq_one_letter_code
_entity_poly.pdbx_strand_id
1 'polypeptide(L)'
;LRRKFILQWERHTFGKFHYKFFCDITSDVFYILQLAYDSTSCYSANDLNVFLMGDRASGKTMVVNLAVLRWINGEIWQNMISYVVHLTSQEINQMTDSSLAELIAKDWPDRQAPIADILSDPKKLLFILEDLDNIRFELNVNDSALCSNSTQKVPIPILLVSLLKRKMAPGCWFLISSRPTRGNNIKMFLKEADCYTTLQLSNEKREIYFNSFFKDRQRASAALRHVHEDEILVGLCRVTILCWITCTVLNRQMDKGRDFQLCCQTPTDLHAHFLADALTSEAGLTANQYHLGLLKRLCLLAAGGLFLSTLNFSGEDLRCVGFTEADVSVLQAANILLPSSTHKDRYKFIHLNVQEFCAAIAFLMAVPNCLIPSGSRAYKEKREQYSDFNQVFTFIFGLLNANRRKILETSFGCQLPMVDSFKWYSVGYMKLSGPDREKLRHHMPLFYCLYENREEEFVKKIVDALEEVTVYLQSDKDMMVSLYCLEYCCHLRTLKLSVQRIFQNKEPLVRPTASQMKSLVYWREICSLFYTMETLRELHIFDNDLNDISERILSKALKHSSCKLRTLKLSYVSTASGFEDLLKALARNRSLTYLSLNCTSISLNMFSLLHDILDEPTCQISHLGLMKCDLQASECEEIASLLINGGSLRKLTLSNNPLRSDGVNILCDALLHPNCTLISLALVLCCLTENCCSALGRVLLFSPNLKQLDLCVNHLKNYGVLHVTFPLIFPTCQLEELHLSGCFFSSDICQYIAIVIATNEKLRSLEIGSNSIEDAGMQLLCGGLRHPNCMLVNIGLEECRLTSACCRSLASVLTTNKTLERLNLLQNHLGNEGVAKLLESLIRPDCALKVVGLPLTGLSTETQRLLMTVKERKPSLIFLSETWSLKEGREIGVTPASQPGSIIPNSNLDYMFFKFPRMSAAMRTSNTASRQPL
;
A
#
# COMPACT_ATOMS: atom_id res chain seq x y z
N LEU A 1 13.05 14.00 -41.58
CA LEU A 1 11.86 13.89 -40.68
C LEU A 1 10.59 13.36 -41.37
N ARG A 2 10.04 14.01 -42.42
CA ARG A 2 8.79 13.57 -43.10
C ARG A 2 8.76 12.07 -43.46
N ARG A 3 9.81 11.55 -44.10
CA ARG A 3 9.95 10.11 -44.43
C ARG A 3 9.98 9.20 -43.18
N LYS A 4 10.64 9.63 -42.09
CA LYS A 4 10.75 8.90 -40.82
C LYS A 4 9.38 8.73 -40.16
N PHE A 5 8.63 9.83 -40.04
CA PHE A 5 7.31 9.83 -39.42
C PHE A 5 6.23 9.20 -40.30
N ILE A 6 6.29 9.34 -41.64
CA ILE A 6 5.39 8.62 -42.55
C ILE A 6 5.65 7.10 -42.51
N LEU A 7 6.89 6.64 -42.43
CA LEU A 7 7.18 5.21 -42.29
C LEU A 7 6.76 4.65 -40.93
N GLN A 8 6.90 5.42 -39.85
CA GLN A 8 6.34 5.05 -38.54
C GLN A 8 4.81 5.01 -38.58
N TRP A 9 4.22 5.93 -39.34
CA TRP A 9 2.77 6.02 -39.57
C TRP A 9 2.22 4.81 -40.32
N GLU A 10 2.81 4.44 -41.45
CA GLU A 10 2.40 3.28 -42.26
C GLU A 10 2.53 1.95 -41.51
N ARG A 11 3.41 1.89 -40.51
CA ARG A 11 3.59 0.73 -39.63
C ARG A 11 2.63 0.70 -38.44
N HIS A 12 1.92 1.79 -38.14
CA HIS A 12 0.94 1.81 -37.07
C HIS A 12 -0.34 1.12 -37.52
N THR A 13 -0.70 0.05 -36.83
CA THR A 13 -1.84 -0.84 -37.11
C THR A 13 -3.22 -0.25 -36.78
N PHE A 14 -3.33 1.05 -36.51
CA PHE A 14 -4.62 1.70 -36.27
C PHE A 14 -5.26 2.14 -37.59
N GLY A 15 -6.39 1.54 -37.92
CA GLY A 15 -7.12 1.82 -39.16
C GLY A 15 -7.61 3.27 -39.29
N LYS A 16 -8.07 3.63 -40.51
CA LYS A 16 -8.54 4.97 -40.92
C LYS A 16 -9.57 5.61 -39.97
N PHE A 17 -10.42 4.81 -39.32
CA PHE A 17 -11.42 5.27 -38.35
C PHE A 17 -10.78 5.85 -37.09
N HIS A 18 -9.83 5.12 -36.50
CA HIS A 18 -9.11 5.55 -35.31
C HIS A 18 -8.29 6.81 -35.55
N TYR A 19 -7.71 6.94 -36.75
CA TYR A 19 -7.05 8.17 -37.16
C TYR A 19 -7.96 9.39 -37.06
N LYS A 20 -9.13 9.33 -37.74
CA LYS A 20 -10.07 10.44 -37.77
C LYS A 20 -10.53 10.81 -36.36
N PHE A 21 -10.93 9.81 -35.60
CA PHE A 21 -11.35 9.99 -34.22
C PHE A 21 -10.25 10.58 -33.33
N PHE A 22 -9.02 10.07 -33.43
CA PHE A 22 -7.92 10.55 -32.60
C PHE A 22 -7.55 11.99 -32.95
N CYS A 23 -7.58 12.38 -34.23
CA CYS A 23 -7.43 13.77 -34.68
C CYS A 23 -8.51 14.70 -34.10
N ASP A 24 -9.76 14.24 -34.04
CA ASP A 24 -10.89 15.03 -33.52
C ASP A 24 -10.79 15.21 -32.00
N ILE A 25 -10.38 14.17 -31.27
CA ILE A 25 -10.35 14.14 -29.80
C ILE A 25 -9.10 14.78 -29.19
N THR A 26 -7.99 14.80 -29.95
CA THR A 26 -6.75 15.45 -29.53
C THR A 26 -6.68 16.91 -29.95
N SER A 27 -7.74 17.46 -30.54
CA SER A 27 -7.88 18.89 -30.85
C SER A 27 -7.60 19.79 -29.64
N ASP A 28 -8.19 19.50 -28.48
CA ASP A 28 -7.90 20.24 -27.23
C ASP A 28 -6.43 20.13 -26.81
N VAL A 29 -5.83 18.96 -27.01
CA VAL A 29 -4.42 18.74 -26.69
C VAL A 29 -3.54 19.56 -27.62
N PHE A 30 -3.86 19.61 -28.92
CA PHE A 30 -3.17 20.47 -29.87
C PHE A 30 -3.37 21.95 -29.58
N TYR A 31 -4.56 22.35 -29.12
CA TYR A 31 -4.83 23.71 -28.68
C TYR A 31 -3.96 24.09 -27.48
N ILE A 32 -3.88 23.23 -26.46
CA ILE A 32 -2.98 23.43 -25.30
C ILE A 32 -1.52 23.49 -25.76
N LEU A 33 -1.09 22.56 -26.62
CA LEU A 33 0.27 22.57 -27.16
C LEU A 33 0.56 23.86 -27.94
N GLN A 34 -0.41 24.38 -28.70
CA GLN A 34 -0.23 25.62 -29.45
C GLN A 34 -0.11 26.84 -28.52
N LEU A 35 -0.97 26.93 -27.49
CA LEU A 35 -0.90 27.98 -26.48
C LEU A 35 0.39 27.92 -25.65
N ALA A 36 0.83 26.72 -25.25
CA ALA A 36 2.01 26.54 -24.41
C ALA A 36 3.30 27.03 -25.07
N TYR A 37 3.35 27.05 -26.40
CA TYR A 37 4.49 27.54 -27.19
C TYR A 37 4.27 28.94 -27.79
N ASP A 38 3.16 29.61 -27.47
CA ASP A 38 2.88 30.98 -27.93
C ASP A 38 3.50 32.02 -26.99
N SER A 39 4.48 32.76 -27.52
CA SER A 39 5.21 33.83 -26.83
C SER A 39 4.37 35.04 -26.41
N THR A 40 3.12 35.15 -26.89
CA THR A 40 2.20 36.26 -26.58
C THR A 40 1.17 35.95 -25.51
N SER A 41 1.11 34.69 -25.04
CA SER A 41 0.14 34.24 -24.05
C SER A 41 0.57 34.55 -22.60
N CYS A 42 -0.40 34.72 -21.70
CA CYS A 42 -0.18 34.96 -20.26
C CYS A 42 0.55 33.83 -19.52
N TYR A 43 0.82 32.70 -20.19
CA TYR A 43 1.57 31.56 -19.69
C TYR A 43 3.08 31.63 -19.99
N SER A 44 3.56 32.71 -20.64
CA SER A 44 4.97 32.89 -20.99
C SER A 44 5.87 33.27 -19.80
N ALA A 45 5.94 32.43 -18.77
CA ALA A 45 7.07 32.43 -17.87
C ALA A 45 8.31 31.93 -18.64
N ASN A 46 9.48 32.55 -18.46
CA ASN A 46 10.72 32.09 -19.09
C ASN A 46 11.00 30.61 -18.69
N ASP A 47 11.35 29.77 -19.66
CA ASP A 47 11.84 28.39 -19.48
C ASP A 47 10.83 27.30 -19.05
N LEU A 48 9.63 27.27 -19.63
CA LEU A 48 8.65 26.19 -19.41
C LEU A 48 8.96 24.89 -20.18
N ASN A 49 8.75 23.76 -19.52
CA ASN A 49 8.69 22.45 -20.16
C ASN A 49 7.22 22.05 -20.35
N VAL A 50 6.90 21.38 -21.46
CA VAL A 50 5.56 20.87 -21.73
C VAL A 50 5.54 19.36 -21.59
N PHE A 51 4.73 18.85 -20.67
CA PHE A 51 4.62 17.43 -20.38
C PHE A 51 3.34 16.82 -20.98
N LEU A 52 3.53 15.83 -21.84
CA LEU A 52 2.48 14.97 -22.37
C LEU A 52 2.39 13.70 -21.51
N MET A 53 1.53 13.75 -20.49
CA MET A 53 1.38 12.68 -19.52
C MET A 53 0.28 11.70 -19.92
N GLY A 54 0.46 10.41 -19.65
CA GLY A 54 -0.63 9.46 -19.82
C GLY A 54 -0.19 8.03 -19.55
N ASP A 55 -1.16 7.15 -19.31
CA ASP A 55 -0.91 5.75 -19.02
C ASP A 55 -0.34 5.00 -20.23
N ARG A 56 0.06 3.74 -20.03
CA ARG A 56 0.55 2.91 -21.13
C ARG A 56 -0.53 2.80 -22.22
N ALA A 57 -0.12 2.89 -23.49
CA ALA A 57 -1.01 2.85 -24.65
C ALA A 57 -2.11 3.95 -24.69
N SER A 58 -1.94 5.05 -23.95
CA SER A 58 -2.85 6.20 -24.02
C SER A 58 -2.79 6.99 -25.34
N GLY A 59 -1.85 6.64 -26.24
CA GLY A 59 -1.68 7.30 -27.53
C GLY A 59 -0.68 8.47 -27.54
N LYS A 60 0.20 8.59 -26.52
CA LYS A 60 1.28 9.60 -26.47
C LYS A 60 2.09 9.68 -27.77
N THR A 61 2.63 8.56 -28.23
CA THR A 61 3.37 8.45 -29.51
C THR A 61 2.54 8.93 -30.69
N MET A 62 1.24 8.63 -30.72
CA MET A 62 0.35 9.04 -31.79
C MET A 62 0.18 10.57 -31.81
N VAL A 63 0.00 11.20 -30.64
CA VAL A 63 -0.06 12.66 -30.53
C VAL A 63 1.26 13.30 -30.98
N VAL A 64 2.41 12.77 -30.55
CA VAL A 64 3.72 13.26 -30.99
C VAL A 64 3.87 13.16 -32.50
N ASN A 65 3.54 12.01 -33.09
CA ASN A 65 3.59 11.81 -34.54
C ASN A 65 2.68 12.78 -35.29
N LEU A 66 1.44 12.95 -34.83
CA LEU A 66 0.49 13.89 -35.41
C LEU A 66 0.96 15.34 -35.26
N ALA A 67 1.51 15.74 -34.12
CA ALA A 67 2.05 17.08 -33.89
C ALA A 67 3.16 17.40 -34.91
N VAL A 68 4.11 16.48 -35.07
CA VAL A 68 5.23 16.65 -36.03
C VAL A 68 4.71 16.68 -37.47
N LEU A 69 3.74 15.83 -37.84
CA LEU A 69 3.14 15.84 -39.18
C LEU A 69 2.39 17.14 -39.47
N ARG A 70 1.58 17.64 -38.51
CA ARG A 70 0.89 18.92 -38.62
C ARG A 70 1.86 20.09 -38.75
N TRP A 71 2.96 20.09 -37.98
CA TRP A 71 4.02 21.08 -38.11
C TRP A 71 4.68 21.05 -39.51
N ILE A 72 5.00 19.85 -40.02
CA ILE A 72 5.57 19.68 -41.37
C ILE A 72 4.62 20.20 -42.46
N ASN A 73 3.31 20.04 -42.28
CA ASN A 73 2.29 20.56 -43.17
C ASN A 73 2.02 22.06 -42.98
N GLY A 74 2.65 22.70 -41.99
CA GLY A 74 2.43 24.09 -41.63
C GLY A 74 1.09 24.34 -40.93
N GLU A 75 0.47 23.36 -40.27
CA GLU A 75 -0.81 23.55 -39.58
C GLU A 75 -0.63 24.10 -38.15
N ILE A 76 0.50 23.80 -37.49
CA ILE A 76 0.80 24.25 -36.12
C ILE A 76 2.23 24.79 -36.01
N TRP A 77 2.47 25.66 -35.02
CA TRP A 77 3.78 26.28 -34.71
C TRP A 77 4.44 27.06 -35.86
N GLN A 78 3.64 27.51 -36.84
CA GLN A 78 4.12 28.36 -37.93
C GLN A 78 4.87 29.57 -37.38
N ASN A 79 6.02 29.90 -37.98
CA ASN A 79 6.90 31.02 -37.62
C ASN A 79 7.49 31.00 -36.20
N MET A 80 7.08 30.04 -35.33
CA MET A 80 7.58 29.89 -33.97
C MET A 80 8.68 28.83 -33.87
N ILE A 81 8.47 27.66 -34.50
CA ILE A 81 9.41 26.53 -34.44
C ILE A 81 9.90 26.24 -35.85
N SER A 82 11.21 26.33 -36.05
CA SER A 82 11.88 26.04 -37.34
C SER A 82 12.62 24.72 -37.34
N TYR A 83 13.00 24.20 -36.17
CA TYR A 83 13.79 22.98 -36.03
C TYR A 83 13.20 22.07 -34.96
N VAL A 84 13.07 20.78 -35.26
CA VAL A 84 12.60 19.74 -34.33
C VAL A 84 13.65 18.64 -34.21
N VAL A 85 14.03 18.31 -32.98
CA VAL A 85 14.90 17.17 -32.66
C VAL A 85 14.09 16.15 -31.88
N HIS A 86 13.90 14.97 -32.47
CA HIS A 86 13.12 13.87 -31.86
C HIS A 86 14.06 12.79 -31.30
N LEU A 87 13.91 12.52 -30.00
CA LEU A 87 14.68 11.53 -29.26
C LEU A 87 13.71 10.59 -28.52
N THR A 88 13.78 9.32 -28.84
CA THR A 88 13.09 8.27 -28.07
C THR A 88 13.97 7.80 -26.92
N SER A 89 13.36 7.35 -25.82
CA SER A 89 14.10 6.72 -24.70
C SER A 89 14.97 5.55 -25.13
N GLN A 90 14.58 4.80 -26.16
CA GLN A 90 15.40 3.74 -26.73
C GLN A 90 16.70 4.27 -27.36
N GLU A 91 16.61 5.31 -28.18
CA GLU A 91 17.79 5.92 -28.79
C GLU A 91 18.71 6.51 -27.73
N ILE A 92 18.12 7.19 -26.73
CA ILE A 92 18.85 7.72 -25.57
C ILE A 92 19.59 6.61 -24.83
N ASN A 93 18.95 5.47 -24.59
CA ASN A 93 19.53 4.33 -23.89
C ASN A 93 20.65 3.62 -24.67
N GLN A 94 20.76 3.84 -25.98
CA GLN A 94 21.80 3.26 -26.84
C GLN A 94 23.03 4.17 -26.98
N MET A 95 22.90 5.45 -26.62
CA MET A 95 23.99 6.42 -26.69
C MET A 95 24.83 6.36 -25.40
N THR A 96 26.16 6.39 -25.54
CA THR A 96 27.09 6.49 -24.40
C THR A 96 27.48 7.94 -24.15
N ASP A 97 28.10 8.56 -25.14
CA ASP A 97 28.56 9.96 -25.14
C ASP A 97 28.09 10.64 -26.43
N SER A 98 27.66 11.91 -26.32
CA SER A 98 27.25 12.72 -27.46
C SER A 98 27.48 14.21 -27.17
N SER A 99 27.47 15.04 -28.20
CA SER A 99 27.36 16.49 -28.06
C SER A 99 25.98 17.00 -28.49
N LEU A 100 25.63 18.24 -28.15
CA LEU A 100 24.40 18.89 -28.63
C LEU A 100 24.39 19.02 -30.16
N ALA A 101 25.53 19.34 -30.76
CA ALA A 101 25.70 19.40 -32.21
C ALA A 101 25.36 18.05 -32.87
N GLU A 102 25.82 16.94 -32.31
CA GLU A 102 25.52 15.59 -32.81
C GLU A 102 24.04 15.22 -32.68
N LEU A 103 23.37 15.65 -31.60
CA LEU A 103 21.93 15.44 -31.43
C LEU A 103 21.11 16.20 -32.48
N ILE A 104 21.45 17.46 -32.76
CA ILE A 104 20.78 18.28 -33.77
C ILE A 104 21.01 17.72 -35.19
N ALA A 105 22.23 17.27 -35.47
CA ALA A 105 22.61 16.72 -36.78
C ALA A 105 22.12 15.29 -37.05
N LYS A 106 21.62 14.58 -36.04
CA LYS A 106 21.26 13.15 -36.10
C LYS A 106 20.36 12.77 -37.28
N ASP A 107 19.29 13.54 -37.52
CA ASP A 107 18.27 13.27 -38.54
C ASP A 107 18.50 14.08 -39.84
N TRP A 108 19.66 14.76 -39.98
CA TRP A 108 20.05 15.49 -41.19
C TRP A 108 20.74 14.59 -42.22
N PRO A 109 20.60 14.88 -43.54
CA PRO A 109 21.40 14.24 -44.58
C PRO A 109 22.91 14.37 -44.26
N ASP A 110 23.64 13.25 -44.32
CA ASP A 110 25.08 13.16 -44.07
C ASP A 110 25.56 13.71 -42.70
N ARG A 111 24.64 13.91 -41.75
CA ARG A 111 24.89 14.55 -40.44
C ARG A 111 25.50 15.95 -40.52
N GLN A 112 25.25 16.68 -41.61
CA GLN A 112 25.72 18.06 -41.78
C GLN A 112 24.59 19.04 -41.54
N ALA A 113 24.43 19.48 -40.29
CA ALA A 113 23.46 20.51 -39.91
C ALA A 113 24.17 21.87 -39.68
N PRO A 114 23.53 23.00 -40.02
CA PRO A 114 24.07 24.34 -39.75
C PRO A 114 23.92 24.68 -38.26
N ILE A 115 24.75 24.06 -37.41
CA ILE A 115 24.63 24.15 -35.95
C ILE A 115 24.74 25.60 -35.45
N ALA A 116 25.65 26.40 -36.02
CA ALA A 116 25.83 27.80 -35.63
C ALA A 116 24.57 28.63 -35.91
N ASP A 117 23.93 28.43 -37.06
CA ASP A 117 22.70 29.14 -37.44
C ASP A 117 21.52 28.72 -36.56
N ILE A 118 21.38 27.41 -36.30
CA ILE A 118 20.32 26.87 -35.43
C ILE A 118 20.46 27.40 -34.00
N LEU A 119 21.68 27.44 -33.47
CA LEU A 119 21.96 27.91 -32.11
C LEU A 119 22.02 29.44 -31.99
N SER A 120 21.99 30.18 -33.10
CA SER A 120 21.89 31.65 -33.09
C SER A 120 20.53 32.14 -32.59
N ASP A 121 19.48 31.32 -32.78
CA ASP A 121 18.12 31.57 -32.28
C ASP A 121 17.51 30.28 -31.70
N PRO A 122 17.95 29.86 -30.49
CA PRO A 122 17.51 28.60 -29.90
C PRO A 122 16.00 28.54 -29.61
N LYS A 123 15.30 29.68 -29.61
CA LYS A 123 13.85 29.75 -29.42
C LYS A 123 13.06 29.09 -30.56
N LYS A 124 13.69 28.91 -31.72
CA LYS A 124 13.12 28.18 -32.87
C LYS A 124 13.35 26.68 -32.81
N LEU A 125 14.03 26.18 -31.79
CA LEU A 125 14.39 24.77 -31.62
C LEU A 125 13.47 24.09 -30.60
N LEU A 126 12.84 22.98 -31.01
CA LEU A 126 12.02 22.12 -30.16
C LEU A 126 12.66 20.74 -30.00
N PHE A 127 12.92 20.34 -28.76
CA PHE A 127 13.28 18.98 -28.39
C PHE A 127 12.03 18.18 -28.01
N ILE A 128 11.83 17.05 -28.68
CA ILE A 128 10.79 16.09 -28.32
C ILE A 128 11.46 14.88 -27.68
N LEU A 129 11.22 14.69 -26.37
CA LEU A 129 11.74 13.57 -25.59
C LEU A 129 10.62 12.57 -25.33
N GLU A 130 10.64 11.43 -26.01
CA GLU A 130 9.55 10.45 -25.98
C GLU A 130 9.82 9.30 -25.01
N ASP A 131 8.81 9.01 -24.17
CA ASP A 131 8.80 7.95 -23.14
C ASP A 131 10.00 8.06 -22.19
N LEU A 132 10.26 9.27 -21.70
CA LEU A 132 11.45 9.60 -20.90
C LEU A 132 11.57 8.77 -19.61
N ASP A 133 10.44 8.27 -19.11
CA ASP A 133 10.40 7.38 -17.95
C ASP A 133 11.00 5.98 -18.20
N ASN A 134 11.24 5.58 -19.46
CA ASN A 134 11.90 4.32 -19.82
C ASN A 134 13.43 4.42 -19.92
N ILE A 135 14.04 5.51 -19.44
CA ILE A 135 15.50 5.65 -19.41
C ILE A 135 16.14 4.73 -18.34
N ARG A 136 17.29 4.15 -18.69
CA ARG A 136 18.02 3.12 -17.91
C ARG A 136 18.95 3.68 -16.84
N PHE A 137 19.26 4.96 -16.88
CA PHE A 137 20.15 5.64 -15.96
C PHE A 137 19.38 6.67 -15.13
N GLU A 138 19.99 7.09 -14.01
CA GLU A 138 19.48 8.17 -13.18
C GLU A 138 19.92 9.54 -13.74
N LEU A 139 19.06 10.55 -13.56
CA LEU A 139 19.35 11.92 -13.95
C LEU A 139 19.83 12.77 -12.75
N ASN A 140 20.33 12.14 -11.69
CA ASN A 140 20.87 12.83 -10.52
C ASN A 140 22.33 13.25 -10.78
N VAL A 141 22.51 14.37 -11.46
CA VAL A 141 23.82 14.91 -11.84
C VAL A 141 24.08 16.19 -11.05
N ASN A 142 25.26 16.29 -10.43
CA ASN A 142 25.71 17.49 -9.72
C ASN A 142 25.83 18.69 -10.66
N ASP A 143 25.43 19.88 -10.20
CA ASP A 143 25.40 21.09 -11.03
C ASP A 143 26.77 21.54 -11.55
N SER A 144 27.85 21.14 -10.85
CA SER A 144 29.25 21.37 -11.25
C SER A 144 29.70 20.51 -12.43
N ALA A 145 29.04 19.38 -12.69
CA ALA A 145 29.36 18.47 -13.79
C ALA A 145 28.66 18.85 -15.12
N LEU A 146 27.77 19.84 -15.09
CA LEU A 146 26.99 20.24 -16.26
C LEU A 146 27.84 20.97 -17.29
N CYS A 147 27.58 20.69 -18.56
CA CYS A 147 28.34 21.24 -19.68
C CYS A 147 27.55 22.38 -20.36
N SER A 148 28.24 23.42 -20.82
CA SER A 148 27.66 24.54 -21.59
C SER A 148 28.16 24.59 -23.04
N ASN A 149 29.17 23.79 -23.39
CA ASN A 149 29.75 23.76 -24.74
C ASN A 149 28.94 22.79 -25.64
N SER A 150 28.35 23.32 -26.71
CA SER A 150 27.48 22.56 -27.62
C SER A 150 28.23 21.52 -28.48
N THR A 151 29.55 21.62 -28.62
CA THR A 151 30.38 20.72 -29.42
C THR A 151 31.09 19.65 -28.59
N GLN A 152 31.19 19.85 -27.27
CA GLN A 152 31.86 18.93 -26.37
C GLN A 152 31.05 17.63 -26.23
N LYS A 153 31.72 16.49 -26.39
CA LYS A 153 31.13 15.19 -26.09
C LYS A 153 31.12 14.97 -24.59
N VAL A 154 29.94 14.69 -24.05
CA VAL A 154 29.74 14.36 -22.65
C VAL A 154 28.84 13.13 -22.53
N PRO A 155 28.89 12.41 -21.40
CA PRO A 155 27.96 11.34 -21.11
C PRO A 155 26.51 11.80 -21.24
N ILE A 156 25.65 10.96 -21.82
CA ILE A 156 24.24 11.29 -22.08
C ILE A 156 23.45 11.77 -20.85
N PRO A 157 23.62 11.22 -19.63
CA PRO A 157 22.95 11.76 -18.45
C PRO A 157 23.31 13.24 -18.21
N ILE A 158 24.58 13.59 -18.36
CA ILE A 158 25.09 14.96 -18.19
C ILE A 158 24.53 15.85 -19.30
N LEU A 159 24.52 15.37 -20.55
CA LEU A 159 23.98 16.11 -21.70
C LEU A 159 22.50 16.44 -21.51
N LEU A 160 21.68 15.45 -21.14
CA LEU A 160 20.23 15.63 -20.95
C LEU A 160 19.92 16.58 -19.80
N VAL A 161 20.61 16.47 -18.66
CA VAL A 161 20.42 17.40 -17.53
C VAL A 161 20.88 18.82 -17.91
N SER A 162 22.00 18.95 -18.64
CA SER A 162 22.50 20.24 -19.13
C SER A 162 21.52 20.91 -20.09
N LEU A 163 20.83 20.13 -20.94
CA LEU A 163 19.79 20.60 -21.86
C LEU A 163 18.49 20.98 -21.15
N LEU A 164 17.97 20.12 -20.26
CA LEU A 164 16.73 20.39 -19.50
C LEU A 164 16.87 21.61 -18.58
N LYS A 165 18.07 21.84 -18.02
CA LYS A 165 18.42 23.07 -17.29
C LYS A 165 18.81 24.25 -18.19
N ARG A 166 18.76 24.08 -19.52
CA ARG A 166 19.05 25.11 -20.53
C ARG A 166 20.45 25.75 -20.41
N LYS A 167 21.44 25.04 -19.84
CA LYS A 167 22.85 25.46 -19.87
C LYS A 167 23.43 25.42 -21.29
N MET A 168 22.84 24.59 -22.15
CA MET A 168 23.05 24.59 -23.59
C MET A 168 21.75 24.99 -24.29
N ALA A 169 21.83 25.77 -25.38
CA ALA A 169 20.68 26.26 -26.15
C ALA A 169 19.62 26.99 -25.27
N PRO A 170 19.98 28.14 -24.65
CA PRO A 170 19.08 28.88 -23.77
C PRO A 170 17.84 29.37 -24.54
N GLY A 171 16.65 29.07 -24.02
CA GLY A 171 15.37 29.43 -24.64
C GLY A 171 14.78 28.38 -25.59
N CYS A 172 15.40 27.21 -25.76
CA CYS A 172 14.78 26.11 -26.50
C CYS A 172 13.55 25.52 -25.80
N TRP A 173 12.70 24.89 -26.59
CA TRP A 173 11.43 24.30 -26.15
C TRP A 173 11.55 22.79 -25.93
N PHE A 174 10.75 22.26 -24.99
CA PHE A 174 10.70 20.82 -24.69
C PHE A 174 9.27 20.30 -24.68
N LEU A 175 9.01 19.27 -25.50
CA LEU A 175 7.83 18.40 -25.39
C LEU A 175 8.28 17.05 -24.84
N ILE A 176 7.93 16.76 -23.60
CA ILE A 176 8.36 15.55 -22.88
C ILE A 176 7.17 14.63 -22.69
N SER A 177 7.22 13.42 -23.25
CA SER A 177 6.19 12.41 -23.01
C SER A 177 6.62 11.43 -21.93
N SER A 178 5.72 11.16 -20.98
CA SER A 178 6.00 10.28 -19.84
C SER A 178 4.74 9.66 -19.24
N ARG A 179 4.90 8.56 -18.50
CA ARG A 179 3.86 8.05 -17.60
C ARG A 179 3.79 8.83 -16.27
N PRO A 180 2.61 8.92 -15.63
CA PRO A 180 2.44 9.52 -14.31
C PRO A 180 2.87 8.55 -13.19
N THR A 181 4.14 8.18 -13.13
CA THR A 181 4.68 7.30 -12.08
C THR A 181 5.44 8.09 -11.02
N ARG A 182 5.18 7.80 -9.72
CA ARG A 182 5.65 8.62 -8.58
C ARG A 182 7.17 8.59 -8.37
N GLY A 183 7.90 7.67 -8.99
CA GLY A 183 9.35 7.50 -8.87
C GLY A 183 10.19 7.99 -10.06
N ASN A 184 9.64 8.81 -10.95
CA ASN A 184 10.37 9.23 -12.14
C ASN A 184 11.46 10.26 -11.82
N ASN A 185 12.65 10.09 -12.42
CA ASN A 185 13.71 11.11 -12.52
C ASN A 185 13.19 12.51 -12.91
N ILE A 186 12.03 12.55 -13.58
CA ILE A 186 11.35 13.75 -14.07
C ILE A 186 10.88 14.67 -12.94
N LYS A 187 10.55 14.14 -11.75
CA LYS A 187 10.16 14.97 -10.59
C LYS A 187 11.22 15.98 -10.19
N MET A 188 12.50 15.68 -10.40
CA MET A 188 13.59 16.60 -10.10
C MET A 188 13.64 17.82 -11.03
N PHE A 189 12.96 17.74 -12.18
CA PHE A 189 12.98 18.77 -13.24
C PHE A 189 11.62 19.44 -13.47
N LEU A 190 10.58 18.98 -12.78
CA LEU A 190 9.25 19.55 -12.82
C LEU A 190 9.22 20.85 -12.02
N LYS A 191 8.99 21.97 -12.70
CA LYS A 191 8.73 23.27 -12.08
C LYS A 191 7.23 23.42 -11.85
N GLU A 192 6.81 24.16 -10.82
CA GLU A 192 5.37 24.45 -10.58
C GLU A 192 4.69 25.16 -11.76
N ALA A 193 5.47 25.92 -12.55
CA ALA A 193 4.98 26.64 -13.71
C ALA A 193 4.90 25.78 -14.99
N ASP A 194 5.44 24.56 -15.01
CA ASP A 194 5.47 23.71 -16.21
C ASP A 194 4.06 23.31 -16.68
N CYS A 195 3.85 23.26 -17.99
CA CYS A 195 2.56 22.93 -18.58
C CYS A 195 2.39 21.41 -18.64
N TYR A 196 1.24 20.89 -18.20
CA TYR A 196 0.91 19.47 -18.30
C TYR A 196 -0.39 19.25 -19.07
N THR A 197 -0.39 18.23 -19.94
CA THR A 197 -1.60 17.73 -20.59
C THR A 197 -1.67 16.22 -20.45
N THR A 198 -2.82 15.71 -19.99
CA THR A 198 -3.03 14.29 -19.70
C THR A 198 -3.85 13.64 -20.81
N LEU A 199 -3.31 12.59 -21.43
CA LEU A 199 -4.00 11.78 -22.41
C LEU A 199 -4.80 10.66 -21.74
N GLN A 200 -6.08 10.92 -21.50
CA GLN A 200 -7.09 9.94 -21.11
C GLN A 200 -8.42 10.27 -21.81
N LEU A 201 -9.23 9.26 -22.13
CA LEU A 201 -10.58 9.49 -22.63
C LEU A 201 -11.47 9.98 -21.48
N SER A 202 -11.78 11.29 -21.49
CA SER A 202 -12.81 11.88 -20.63
C SER A 202 -14.19 11.27 -20.91
N ASN A 203 -15.17 11.55 -20.06
CA ASN A 203 -16.51 11.01 -20.25
C ASN A 203 -17.15 11.54 -21.55
N GLU A 204 -16.97 12.83 -21.85
CA GLU A 204 -17.48 13.46 -23.07
C GLU A 204 -16.82 12.85 -24.32
N LYS A 205 -15.49 12.68 -24.27
CA LYS A 205 -14.70 12.09 -25.36
C LYS A 205 -15.06 10.63 -25.59
N ARG A 206 -15.40 9.89 -24.53
CA ARG A 206 -15.87 8.50 -24.62
C ARG A 206 -17.25 8.41 -25.27
N GLU A 207 -18.17 9.31 -24.95
CA GLU A 207 -19.49 9.36 -25.61
C GLU A 207 -19.35 9.60 -27.12
N ILE A 208 -18.50 10.54 -27.54
CA ILE A 208 -18.19 10.78 -28.96
C ILE A 208 -17.62 9.52 -29.61
N TYR A 209 -16.75 8.78 -28.91
CA TYR A 209 -16.18 7.53 -29.42
C TYR A 209 -17.24 6.47 -29.69
N PHE A 210 -18.12 6.22 -28.71
CA PHE A 210 -19.16 5.19 -28.83
C PHE A 210 -20.12 5.53 -29.96
N ASN A 211 -20.56 6.78 -30.05
CA ASN A 211 -21.45 7.24 -31.12
C ASN A 211 -20.79 7.08 -32.51
N SER A 212 -19.49 7.40 -32.62
CA SER A 212 -18.76 7.25 -33.87
C SER A 212 -18.52 5.79 -34.26
N PHE A 213 -18.28 4.90 -33.28
CA PHE A 213 -17.94 3.50 -33.50
C PHE A 213 -19.13 2.66 -33.94
N PHE A 214 -20.24 2.72 -33.18
CA PHE A 214 -21.38 1.82 -33.38
C PHE A 214 -22.25 2.21 -34.59
N LYS A 215 -22.15 3.45 -35.09
CA LYS A 215 -22.95 4.06 -36.16
C LYS A 215 -24.47 4.12 -35.90
N ASP A 216 -25.01 3.18 -35.14
CA ASP A 216 -26.36 3.14 -34.58
C ASP A 216 -26.37 3.79 -33.18
N ARG A 217 -27.20 4.82 -33.02
CA ARG A 217 -27.30 5.61 -31.79
C ARG A 217 -27.90 4.84 -30.61
N GLN A 218 -28.82 3.91 -30.86
CA GLN A 218 -29.41 3.08 -29.79
C GLN A 218 -28.40 2.08 -29.27
N ARG A 219 -27.66 1.40 -30.17
CA ARG A 219 -26.56 0.49 -29.78
C ARG A 219 -25.47 1.23 -29.03
N ALA A 220 -25.03 2.39 -29.53
CA ALA A 220 -24.05 3.23 -28.86
C ALA A 220 -24.49 3.61 -27.43
N SER A 221 -25.74 4.07 -27.29
CA SER A 221 -26.30 4.49 -26.00
C SER A 221 -26.45 3.33 -25.01
N ALA A 222 -26.85 2.14 -25.48
CA ALA A 222 -26.97 0.94 -24.65
C ALA A 222 -25.58 0.44 -24.17
N ALA A 223 -24.59 0.40 -25.06
CA ALA A 223 -23.21 0.05 -24.72
C ALA A 223 -22.58 1.05 -23.75
N LEU A 224 -22.80 2.35 -23.98
CA LEU A 224 -22.25 3.41 -23.12
C LEU A 224 -22.85 3.36 -21.71
N ARG A 225 -24.17 3.12 -21.59
CA ARG A 225 -24.84 2.96 -20.29
C ARG A 225 -24.25 1.80 -19.49
N HIS A 226 -24.10 0.64 -20.13
CA HIS A 226 -23.49 -0.55 -19.51
C HIS A 226 -22.07 -0.26 -18.98
N VAL A 227 -21.24 0.44 -19.76
CA VAL A 227 -19.89 0.81 -19.31
C VAL A 227 -19.92 1.79 -18.14
N HIS A 228 -20.89 2.70 -18.05
CA HIS A 228 -20.99 3.69 -16.96
C HIS A 228 -21.56 3.15 -15.65
N GLU A 229 -22.23 2.00 -15.67
CA GLU A 229 -22.73 1.32 -14.46
C GLU A 229 -21.57 0.79 -13.60
N ASP A 230 -20.44 0.46 -14.22
CA ASP A 230 -19.29 -0.18 -13.56
C ASP A 230 -18.01 0.66 -13.67
N GLU A 231 -17.45 1.09 -12.53
CA GLU A 231 -16.25 1.94 -12.51
C GLU A 231 -14.99 1.24 -13.06
N ILE A 232 -14.91 -0.09 -12.97
CA ILE A 232 -13.80 -0.86 -13.57
C ILE A 232 -13.86 -0.70 -15.08
N LEU A 233 -15.05 -0.89 -15.67
CA LEU A 233 -15.26 -0.74 -17.12
C LEU A 233 -15.06 0.70 -17.59
N VAL A 234 -15.55 1.70 -16.85
CA VAL A 234 -15.27 3.13 -17.10
C VAL A 234 -13.76 3.35 -17.22
N GLY A 235 -13.00 2.85 -16.25
CA GLY A 235 -11.56 3.05 -16.25
C GLY A 235 -10.81 2.22 -17.28
N LEU A 236 -11.31 1.06 -17.67
CA LEU A 236 -10.81 0.31 -18.82
C LEU A 236 -10.96 1.15 -20.11
N CYS A 237 -12.12 1.78 -20.29
CA CYS A 237 -12.43 2.67 -21.40
C CYS A 237 -11.83 4.09 -21.29
N ARG A 238 -10.98 4.39 -20.27
CA ARG A 238 -10.12 5.59 -20.28
C ARG A 238 -8.93 5.43 -21.22
N VAL A 239 -8.52 4.19 -21.50
CA VAL A 239 -7.46 3.84 -22.44
C VAL A 239 -8.08 3.53 -23.80
N THR A 240 -7.69 4.26 -24.84
CA THR A 240 -8.32 4.19 -26.18
C THR A 240 -8.34 2.77 -26.77
N ILE A 241 -7.23 2.03 -26.65
CA ILE A 241 -7.16 0.67 -27.21
C ILE A 241 -8.05 -0.32 -26.46
N LEU A 242 -8.16 -0.19 -25.14
CA LEU A 242 -9.06 -1.03 -24.35
C LEU A 242 -10.53 -0.64 -24.59
N CYS A 243 -10.80 0.66 -24.75
CA CYS A 243 -12.12 1.17 -25.18
C CYS A 243 -12.54 0.56 -26.53
N TRP A 244 -11.60 0.43 -27.49
CA TRP A 244 -11.84 -0.25 -28.75
C TRP A 244 -12.13 -1.74 -28.60
N ILE A 245 -11.37 -2.46 -27.77
CA ILE A 245 -11.63 -3.87 -27.47
C ILE A 245 -13.05 -4.02 -26.90
N THR A 246 -13.42 -3.19 -25.92
CA THR A 246 -14.76 -3.16 -25.33
C THR A 246 -15.83 -2.95 -26.38
N CYS A 247 -15.75 -1.89 -27.19
CA CYS A 247 -16.76 -1.61 -28.22
C CYS A 247 -16.86 -2.74 -29.26
N THR A 248 -15.72 -3.32 -29.65
CA THR A 248 -15.69 -4.43 -30.62
C THR A 248 -16.39 -5.67 -30.06
N VAL A 249 -16.11 -6.03 -28.81
CA VAL A 249 -16.74 -7.17 -28.13
C VAL A 249 -18.23 -6.94 -27.96
N LEU A 250 -18.64 -5.78 -27.42
CA LEU A 250 -20.04 -5.45 -27.21
C LEU A 250 -20.82 -5.48 -28.54
N ASN A 251 -20.26 -4.89 -29.62
CA ASN A 251 -20.92 -4.93 -30.93
C ASN A 251 -21.06 -6.36 -31.47
N ARG A 252 -20.03 -7.21 -31.33
CA ARG A 252 -20.09 -8.61 -31.75
C ARG A 252 -21.10 -9.42 -30.94
N GLN A 253 -21.23 -9.19 -29.62
CA GLN A 253 -22.24 -9.86 -28.82
C GLN A 253 -23.66 -9.40 -29.18
N MET A 254 -23.85 -8.12 -29.49
CA MET A 254 -25.11 -7.60 -30.04
C MET A 254 -25.45 -8.26 -31.39
N ASP A 255 -24.47 -8.43 -32.28
CA ASP A 255 -24.67 -9.10 -33.58
C ASP A 255 -25.06 -10.58 -33.42
N LYS A 256 -24.58 -11.24 -32.36
CA LYS A 256 -24.95 -12.61 -32.00
C LYS A 256 -26.31 -12.72 -31.30
N GLY A 257 -27.02 -11.61 -31.09
CA GLY A 257 -28.32 -11.58 -30.41
C GLY A 257 -28.27 -11.97 -28.93
N ARG A 258 -27.08 -11.91 -28.31
CA ARG A 258 -26.90 -12.23 -26.89
C ARG A 258 -27.14 -10.99 -26.04
N ASP A 259 -27.59 -11.20 -24.81
CA ASP A 259 -27.65 -10.13 -23.83
C ASP A 259 -26.25 -9.78 -23.34
N PHE A 260 -25.68 -8.71 -23.91
CA PHE A 260 -24.34 -8.24 -23.57
C PHE A 260 -24.23 -7.70 -22.14
N GLN A 261 -25.34 -7.29 -21.51
CA GLN A 261 -25.33 -6.81 -20.13
C GLN A 261 -25.05 -7.94 -19.15
N LEU A 262 -25.48 -9.16 -19.48
CA LEU A 262 -25.22 -10.36 -18.72
C LEU A 262 -23.87 -11.01 -19.07
N CYS A 263 -23.46 -11.00 -20.35
CA CYS A 263 -22.25 -11.70 -20.76
C CYS A 263 -20.96 -10.87 -20.73
N CYS A 264 -21.02 -9.53 -20.58
CA CYS A 264 -19.85 -8.64 -20.61
C CYS A 264 -19.74 -7.78 -19.34
N GLN A 265 -19.85 -8.38 -18.16
CA GLN A 265 -19.92 -7.66 -16.88
C GLN A 265 -18.55 -7.22 -16.34
N THR A 266 -17.48 -7.91 -16.70
CA THR A 266 -16.14 -7.71 -16.15
C THR A 266 -15.09 -7.59 -17.24
N PRO A 267 -13.90 -7.03 -16.95
CA PRO A 267 -12.75 -7.13 -17.84
C PRO A 267 -12.44 -8.55 -18.32
N THR A 268 -12.57 -9.57 -17.47
CA THR A 268 -12.35 -10.99 -17.82
C THR A 268 -13.32 -11.43 -18.91
N ASP A 269 -14.59 -11.05 -18.79
CA ASP A 269 -15.61 -11.37 -19.80
C ASP A 269 -15.25 -10.74 -21.16
N LEU A 270 -14.87 -9.46 -21.14
CA LEU A 270 -14.48 -8.73 -22.34
C LEU A 270 -13.25 -9.36 -23.01
N HIS A 271 -12.23 -9.73 -22.24
CA HIS A 271 -11.01 -10.36 -22.78
C HIS A 271 -11.25 -11.80 -23.24
N ALA A 272 -12.09 -12.56 -22.53
CA ALA A 272 -12.48 -13.91 -22.92
C ALA A 272 -13.24 -13.89 -24.26
N HIS A 273 -14.23 -13.00 -24.41
CA HIS A 273 -14.95 -12.82 -25.67
C HIS A 273 -14.06 -12.25 -26.78
N PHE A 274 -13.20 -11.29 -26.48
CA PHE A 274 -12.25 -10.75 -27.46
C PHE A 274 -11.37 -11.86 -28.02
N LEU A 275 -10.75 -12.66 -27.15
CA LEU A 275 -9.83 -13.72 -27.55
C LEU A 275 -10.55 -14.86 -28.27
N ALA A 276 -11.71 -15.28 -27.78
CA ALA A 276 -12.54 -16.28 -28.44
C ALA A 276 -12.94 -15.82 -29.86
N ASP A 277 -13.54 -14.64 -29.98
CA ASP A 277 -14.04 -14.13 -31.26
C ASP A 277 -12.91 -13.81 -32.25
N ALA A 278 -11.73 -13.40 -31.75
CA ALA A 278 -10.58 -13.08 -32.58
C ALA A 278 -9.87 -14.33 -33.13
N LEU A 279 -9.85 -15.43 -32.37
CA LEU A 279 -9.16 -16.66 -32.78
C LEU A 279 -10.05 -17.65 -33.52
N THR A 280 -11.37 -17.60 -33.37
CA THR A 280 -12.31 -18.59 -33.95
C THR A 280 -13.12 -18.06 -35.14
N SER A 281 -12.76 -16.92 -35.73
CA SER A 281 -13.57 -16.29 -36.79
C SER A 281 -13.43 -16.94 -38.18
N GLU A 282 -12.55 -17.92 -38.38
CA GLU A 282 -12.39 -18.67 -39.63
C GLU A 282 -13.01 -20.07 -39.51
N ALA A 283 -14.02 -20.35 -40.34
CA ALA A 283 -14.88 -21.53 -40.21
C ALA A 283 -14.25 -22.83 -40.78
N GLY A 284 -14.21 -23.89 -39.97
CA GLY A 284 -13.94 -25.27 -40.40
C GLY A 284 -14.01 -26.29 -39.25
N LEU A 285 -14.50 -27.52 -39.48
CA LEU A 285 -14.71 -28.55 -38.44
C LEU A 285 -13.41 -29.17 -37.88
N THR A 286 -12.27 -29.03 -38.57
CA THR A 286 -10.92 -29.38 -38.07
C THR A 286 -10.26 -28.27 -37.26
N ALA A 287 -10.94 -27.13 -37.06
CA ALA A 287 -10.33 -25.90 -36.57
C ALA A 287 -10.14 -25.84 -35.04
N ASN A 288 -10.90 -26.59 -34.23
CA ASN A 288 -10.82 -26.48 -32.76
C ASN A 288 -9.44 -26.90 -32.21
N GLN A 289 -8.84 -27.97 -32.74
CA GLN A 289 -7.49 -28.40 -32.32
C GLN A 289 -6.42 -27.38 -32.73
N TYR A 290 -6.56 -26.78 -33.90
CA TYR A 290 -5.68 -25.72 -34.38
C TYR A 290 -5.79 -24.47 -33.51
N HIS A 291 -7.01 -23.98 -33.26
CA HIS A 291 -7.27 -22.81 -32.41
C HIS A 291 -6.79 -23.02 -30.98
N LEU A 292 -6.98 -24.21 -30.40
CA LEU A 292 -6.45 -24.56 -29.09
C LEU A 292 -4.91 -24.59 -29.09
N GLY A 293 -4.28 -25.13 -30.13
CA GLY A 293 -2.84 -25.09 -30.30
C GLY A 293 -2.30 -23.66 -30.36
N LEU A 294 -2.98 -22.79 -31.12
CA LEU A 294 -2.63 -21.38 -31.24
C LEU A 294 -2.78 -20.63 -29.91
N LEU A 295 -3.87 -20.87 -29.18
CA LEU A 295 -4.10 -20.33 -27.84
C LEU A 295 -2.99 -20.75 -26.86
N LYS A 296 -2.64 -22.05 -26.81
CA LYS A 296 -1.57 -22.54 -25.94
C LYS A 296 -0.23 -21.86 -26.20
N ARG A 297 0.14 -21.68 -27.48
CA ARG A 297 1.35 -20.96 -27.87
C ARG A 297 1.30 -19.49 -27.44
N LEU A 298 0.16 -18.83 -27.61
CA LEU A 298 -0.03 -17.45 -27.18
C LEU A 298 0.09 -17.29 -25.65
N CYS A 299 -0.54 -18.18 -24.89
CA CYS A 299 -0.45 -18.26 -23.44
C CYS A 299 0.98 -18.49 -22.94
N LEU A 300 1.75 -19.36 -23.62
CA LEU A 300 3.16 -19.60 -23.33
C LEU A 300 4.03 -18.36 -23.53
N LEU A 301 3.86 -17.69 -24.67
CA LEU A 301 4.58 -16.45 -24.98
C LEU A 301 4.27 -15.37 -23.95
N ALA A 302 3.00 -15.22 -23.58
CA ALA A 302 2.55 -14.24 -22.61
C ALA A 302 3.14 -14.47 -21.22
N ALA A 303 3.01 -15.70 -20.70
CA ALA A 303 3.53 -16.08 -19.39
C ALA A 303 5.07 -15.94 -19.36
N GLY A 304 5.76 -16.50 -20.36
CA GLY A 304 7.23 -16.38 -20.48
C GLY A 304 7.68 -14.93 -20.52
N GLY A 305 6.97 -14.07 -21.27
CA GLY A 305 7.21 -12.63 -21.29
C GLY A 305 7.10 -11.97 -19.92
N LEU A 306 6.04 -12.23 -19.15
CA LEU A 306 5.87 -11.64 -17.82
C LEU A 306 6.92 -12.16 -16.82
N PHE A 307 7.19 -13.46 -16.80
CA PHE A 307 8.22 -14.06 -15.92
C PHE A 307 9.63 -13.53 -16.20
N LEU A 308 9.93 -13.26 -17.48
CA LEU A 308 11.22 -12.74 -17.94
C LEU A 308 11.21 -11.21 -18.08
N SER A 309 10.15 -10.54 -17.60
CA SER A 309 9.98 -9.08 -17.65
C SER A 309 10.18 -8.48 -19.05
N THR A 310 9.76 -9.21 -20.09
CA THR A 310 9.89 -8.85 -21.50
C THR A 310 8.50 -8.66 -22.13
N LEU A 311 8.30 -7.51 -22.78
CA LEU A 311 7.05 -7.12 -23.44
C LEU A 311 7.16 -7.01 -24.97
N ASN A 312 8.37 -7.14 -25.50
CA ASN A 312 8.66 -7.14 -26.93
C ASN A 312 9.37 -8.45 -27.28
N PHE A 313 8.79 -9.22 -28.20
CA PHE A 313 9.22 -10.57 -28.57
C PHE A 313 9.90 -10.55 -29.94
N SER A 314 11.06 -11.18 -30.06
CA SER A 314 11.75 -11.36 -31.34
C SER A 314 11.07 -12.44 -32.19
N GLY A 315 11.41 -12.48 -33.49
CA GLY A 315 10.99 -13.60 -34.35
C GLY A 315 11.52 -14.96 -33.85
N GLU A 316 12.67 -14.99 -33.17
CA GLU A 316 13.20 -16.20 -32.53
C GLU A 316 12.33 -16.64 -31.35
N ASP A 317 11.86 -15.71 -30.54
CA ASP A 317 10.98 -15.99 -29.40
C ASP A 317 9.67 -16.64 -29.87
N LEU A 318 9.08 -16.10 -30.95
CA LEU A 318 7.87 -16.65 -31.55
C LEU A 318 8.10 -18.08 -32.07
N ARG A 319 9.23 -18.33 -32.74
CA ARG A 319 9.60 -19.67 -33.21
C ARG A 319 9.87 -20.64 -32.06
N CYS A 320 10.49 -20.19 -30.96
CA CYS A 320 10.74 -21.02 -29.78
C CYS A 320 9.45 -21.52 -29.12
N VAL A 321 8.39 -20.72 -29.16
CA VAL A 321 7.06 -21.12 -28.65
C VAL A 321 6.26 -21.91 -29.70
N GLY A 322 6.78 -22.02 -30.94
CA GLY A 322 6.25 -22.85 -32.01
C GLY A 322 5.31 -22.14 -32.98
N PHE A 323 5.37 -20.81 -33.09
CA PHE A 323 4.58 -20.07 -34.08
C PHE A 323 5.19 -20.19 -35.49
N THR A 324 4.32 -20.44 -36.48
CA THR A 324 4.65 -20.34 -37.90
C THR A 324 4.44 -18.90 -38.42
N GLU A 325 4.96 -18.56 -39.60
CA GLU A 325 4.72 -17.24 -40.21
C GLU A 325 3.22 -17.02 -40.55
N ALA A 326 2.51 -18.10 -40.88
CA ALA A 326 1.06 -18.06 -41.09
C ALA A 326 0.33 -17.76 -39.77
N ASP A 327 0.72 -18.41 -38.67
CA ASP A 327 0.15 -18.14 -37.34
C ASP A 327 0.34 -16.67 -36.94
N VAL A 328 1.53 -16.11 -37.16
CA VAL A 328 1.83 -14.69 -36.87
C VAL A 328 0.95 -13.78 -37.71
N SER A 329 0.75 -14.10 -38.99
CA SER A 329 -0.13 -13.34 -39.88
C SER A 329 -1.59 -13.38 -39.42
N VAL A 330 -2.09 -14.54 -38.96
CA VAL A 330 -3.43 -14.68 -38.37
C VAL A 330 -3.54 -13.83 -37.09
N LEU A 331 -2.56 -13.88 -36.19
CA LEU A 331 -2.56 -13.09 -34.96
C LEU A 331 -2.46 -11.57 -35.21
N GLN A 332 -1.79 -11.17 -36.29
CA GLN A 332 -1.76 -9.77 -36.75
C GLN A 332 -3.11 -9.34 -37.32
N ALA A 333 -3.72 -10.14 -38.19
CA ALA A 333 -5.05 -9.88 -38.74
C ALA A 333 -6.12 -9.80 -37.63
N ALA A 334 -5.98 -10.64 -36.60
CA ALA A 334 -6.81 -10.67 -35.40
C ALA A 334 -6.52 -9.53 -34.42
N ASN A 335 -5.53 -8.68 -34.68
CA ASN A 335 -5.08 -7.59 -33.80
C ASN A 335 -4.67 -8.06 -32.38
N ILE A 336 -4.03 -9.22 -32.27
CA ILE A 336 -3.54 -9.76 -30.99
C ILE A 336 -2.05 -9.46 -30.81
N LEU A 337 -1.24 -9.82 -31.80
CA LEU A 337 0.19 -9.51 -31.88
C LEU A 337 0.43 -8.49 -32.98
N LEU A 338 1.08 -7.38 -32.64
CA LEU A 338 1.36 -6.27 -33.55
C LEU A 338 2.87 -6.07 -33.67
N PRO A 339 3.38 -5.62 -34.82
CA PRO A 339 4.78 -5.21 -34.94
C PRO A 339 5.09 -4.08 -33.95
N SER A 340 6.27 -4.14 -33.33
CA SER A 340 6.72 -3.11 -32.40
C SER A 340 7.08 -1.85 -33.17
N SER A 341 6.54 -0.70 -32.73
CA SER A 341 6.82 0.61 -33.32
C SER A 341 8.25 1.09 -33.02
N THR A 342 8.86 0.58 -31.96
CA THR A 342 10.17 1.00 -31.44
C THR A 342 11.29 0.03 -31.81
N HIS A 343 11.00 -1.28 -31.87
CA HIS A 343 11.98 -2.31 -32.21
C HIS A 343 11.69 -2.95 -33.56
N LYS A 344 12.62 -2.77 -34.52
CA LYS A 344 12.59 -3.46 -35.82
C LYS A 344 12.57 -4.98 -35.60
N ASP A 345 11.73 -5.68 -36.34
CA ASP A 345 11.60 -7.15 -36.34
C ASP A 345 11.23 -7.77 -34.97
N ARG A 346 10.53 -6.99 -34.12
CA ARG A 346 9.92 -7.47 -32.87
C ARG A 346 8.41 -7.28 -32.87
N TYR A 347 7.74 -8.06 -32.04
CA TYR A 347 6.29 -8.12 -31.89
C TYR A 347 5.89 -7.81 -30.46
N LYS A 348 4.70 -7.25 -30.26
CA LYS A 348 4.12 -6.98 -28.94
C LYS A 348 2.64 -7.33 -28.95
N PHE A 349 2.10 -7.66 -27.78
CA PHE A 349 0.65 -7.74 -27.64
C PHE A 349 0.02 -6.37 -27.87
N ILE A 350 -1.20 -6.34 -28.41
CA ILE A 350 -1.98 -5.11 -28.62
C ILE A 350 -2.09 -4.26 -27.36
N HIS A 351 -2.19 -4.90 -26.20
CA HIS A 351 -2.15 -4.26 -24.89
C HIS A 351 -1.62 -5.22 -23.82
N LEU A 352 -1.07 -4.68 -22.73
CA LEU A 352 -0.57 -5.46 -21.59
C LEU A 352 -1.68 -6.35 -20.97
N ASN A 353 -2.88 -5.81 -20.75
CA ASN A 353 -4.02 -6.61 -20.25
C ASN A 353 -4.31 -7.86 -21.08
N VAL A 354 -4.11 -7.82 -22.41
CA VAL A 354 -4.30 -9.01 -23.26
C VAL A 354 -3.19 -10.03 -23.00
N GLN A 355 -1.95 -9.59 -22.81
CA GLN A 355 -0.84 -10.44 -22.39
C GLN A 355 -1.09 -11.04 -20.99
N GLU A 356 -1.48 -10.22 -20.01
CA GLU A 356 -1.78 -10.66 -18.64
C GLU A 356 -2.94 -11.64 -18.58
N PHE A 357 -3.99 -11.42 -19.38
CA PHE A 357 -5.09 -12.36 -19.52
C PHE A 357 -4.65 -13.69 -20.13
N CYS A 358 -3.83 -13.67 -21.19
CA CYS A 358 -3.26 -14.88 -21.77
C CYS A 358 -2.36 -15.63 -20.78
N ALA A 359 -1.61 -14.90 -19.94
CA ALA A 359 -0.81 -15.49 -18.87
C ALA A 359 -1.69 -16.13 -17.77
N ALA A 360 -2.80 -15.50 -17.39
CA ALA A 360 -3.77 -16.07 -16.44
C ALA A 360 -4.32 -17.41 -16.94
N ILE A 361 -4.66 -17.51 -18.22
CA ILE A 361 -5.05 -18.78 -18.86
C ILE A 361 -3.90 -19.79 -18.78
N ALA A 362 -2.65 -19.39 -19.07
CA ALA A 362 -1.48 -20.26 -19.00
C ALA A 362 -1.31 -20.91 -17.60
N PHE A 363 -1.48 -20.12 -16.53
CA PHE A 363 -1.45 -20.61 -15.16
C PHE A 363 -2.54 -21.65 -14.90
N LEU A 364 -3.76 -21.40 -15.37
CA LEU A 364 -4.89 -22.31 -15.18
C LEU A 364 -4.80 -23.58 -16.04
N MET A 365 -4.11 -23.51 -17.17
CA MET A 365 -3.79 -24.66 -18.03
C MET A 365 -2.59 -25.49 -17.54
N ALA A 366 -1.88 -25.04 -16.49
CA ALA A 366 -0.65 -25.64 -15.98
C ALA A 366 0.43 -25.86 -17.03
N VAL A 367 0.58 -24.90 -17.94
CA VAL A 367 1.58 -25.00 -19.01
C VAL A 367 2.99 -24.84 -18.43
N PRO A 368 3.98 -25.67 -18.82
CA PRO A 368 5.34 -25.57 -18.29
C PRO A 368 5.97 -24.20 -18.54
N ASN A 369 6.87 -23.79 -17.65
CA ASN A 369 7.64 -22.54 -17.81
C ASN A 369 8.43 -22.58 -19.12
N CYS A 370 8.12 -21.66 -20.03
CA CYS A 370 8.85 -21.53 -21.30
C CYS A 370 10.06 -20.61 -21.10
N LEU A 371 11.23 -21.07 -21.52
CA LEU A 371 12.44 -20.26 -21.61
C LEU A 371 12.48 -19.61 -22.99
N ILE A 372 12.26 -18.30 -23.04
CA ILE A 372 12.32 -17.51 -24.27
C ILE A 372 13.72 -16.90 -24.41
N PRO A 373 14.40 -17.00 -25.58
CA PRO A 373 15.78 -16.53 -25.78
C PRO A 373 16.03 -15.08 -25.38
N SER A 374 15.10 -14.17 -25.72
CA SER A 374 15.20 -12.74 -25.37
C SER A 374 15.25 -12.46 -23.86
N GLY A 375 14.84 -13.41 -23.01
CA GLY A 375 14.94 -13.28 -21.56
C GLY A 375 16.31 -13.63 -20.96
N SER A 376 17.24 -14.21 -21.74
CA SER A 376 18.53 -14.70 -21.21
C SER A 376 19.71 -13.72 -21.32
N ARG A 377 19.58 -12.59 -22.04
CA ARG A 377 20.67 -11.62 -22.21
C ARG A 377 20.22 -10.19 -21.96
N ALA A 378 20.93 -9.52 -21.04
CA ALA A 378 21.14 -8.07 -20.91
C ALA A 378 19.93 -7.11 -20.76
N TYR A 379 18.67 -7.56 -20.84
CA TYR A 379 17.49 -6.70 -20.65
C TYR A 379 16.79 -6.97 -19.31
N LYS A 380 17.51 -6.78 -18.20
CA LYS A 380 16.87 -6.61 -16.88
C LYS A 380 16.35 -5.18 -16.78
N GLU A 381 15.26 -4.87 -17.49
CA GLU A 381 14.54 -3.62 -17.22
C GLU A 381 13.91 -3.71 -15.84
N LYS A 382 14.49 -2.93 -14.91
CA LYS A 382 13.96 -2.49 -13.61
C LYS A 382 12.82 -3.38 -13.06
N ARG A 383 13.21 -4.49 -12.43
CA ARG A 383 12.34 -5.34 -11.58
C ARG A 383 11.62 -4.56 -10.48
N GLU A 384 12.05 -3.33 -10.19
CA GLU A 384 11.54 -2.47 -9.12
C GLU A 384 10.27 -1.66 -9.48
N GLN A 385 9.78 -1.69 -10.73
CA GLN A 385 8.54 -0.97 -11.12
C GLN A 385 7.32 -1.86 -11.46
N TYR A 386 7.49 -3.17 -11.66
CA TYR A 386 6.44 -4.05 -12.21
C TYR A 386 6.24 -5.34 -11.41
N SER A 387 6.35 -5.24 -10.09
CA SER A 387 6.23 -6.38 -9.16
C SER A 387 4.79 -6.73 -8.80
N ASP A 388 3.79 -6.47 -9.66
CA ASP A 388 2.40 -6.69 -9.30
C ASP A 388 1.77 -7.64 -10.34
N PHE A 389 1.79 -8.94 -10.09
CA PHE A 389 0.95 -9.91 -10.82
C PHE A 389 -0.54 -9.74 -10.47
N ASN A 390 -0.90 -8.68 -9.75
CA ASN A 390 -2.25 -8.32 -9.35
C ASN A 390 -3.26 -8.44 -10.50
N GLN A 391 -2.96 -7.87 -11.68
CA GLN A 391 -3.88 -7.96 -12.82
C GLN A 391 -4.04 -9.39 -13.36
N VAL A 392 -2.95 -10.18 -13.36
CA VAL A 392 -3.01 -11.61 -13.71
C VAL A 392 -3.87 -12.37 -12.70
N PHE A 393 -3.72 -12.09 -11.41
CA PHE A 393 -4.54 -12.72 -10.36
C PHE A 393 -6.02 -12.32 -10.46
N THR A 394 -6.31 -11.06 -10.75
CA THR A 394 -7.67 -10.60 -11.03
C THR A 394 -8.28 -11.44 -12.15
N PHE A 395 -7.59 -11.61 -13.28
CA PHE A 395 -8.04 -12.47 -14.38
C PHE A 395 -8.16 -13.95 -14.00
N ILE A 396 -7.23 -14.49 -13.19
CA ILE A 396 -7.33 -15.87 -12.68
C ILE A 396 -8.63 -16.02 -11.90
N PHE A 397 -8.93 -15.14 -10.94
CA PHE A 397 -10.15 -15.16 -10.15
C PHE A 397 -11.41 -15.00 -11.00
N GLY A 398 -11.38 -14.13 -12.02
CA GLY A 398 -12.43 -14.03 -13.02
C GLY A 398 -12.71 -15.37 -13.71
N LEU A 399 -11.64 -16.10 -14.11
CA LEU A 399 -11.72 -17.42 -14.75
C LEU A 399 -12.04 -18.57 -13.78
N LEU A 400 -11.99 -18.35 -12.46
CA LEU A 400 -12.52 -19.32 -11.50
C LEU A 400 -14.06 -19.37 -11.55
N ASN A 401 -14.71 -18.28 -11.97
CA ASN A 401 -16.15 -18.26 -12.22
C ASN A 401 -16.50 -19.14 -13.42
N ALA A 402 -17.43 -20.07 -13.23
CA ALA A 402 -17.80 -21.06 -14.24
C ALA A 402 -18.40 -20.43 -15.51
N ASN A 403 -19.21 -19.38 -15.38
CA ASN A 403 -19.87 -18.75 -16.53
C ASN A 403 -18.85 -18.06 -17.45
N ARG A 404 -17.87 -17.38 -16.85
CA ARG A 404 -16.81 -16.67 -17.60
C ARG A 404 -15.87 -17.64 -18.29
N ARG A 405 -15.44 -18.66 -17.55
CA ARG A 405 -14.58 -19.71 -18.07
C ARG A 405 -15.21 -20.47 -19.22
N LYS A 406 -16.52 -20.74 -19.16
CA LYS A 406 -17.27 -21.46 -20.19
C LYS A 406 -17.14 -20.82 -21.59
N ILE A 407 -16.91 -19.50 -21.67
CA ILE A 407 -16.64 -18.79 -22.93
C ILE A 407 -15.43 -19.42 -23.62
N LEU A 408 -14.31 -19.57 -22.91
CA LEU A 408 -13.08 -20.16 -23.45
C LEU A 408 -13.22 -21.66 -23.68
N GLU A 409 -13.79 -22.39 -22.71
CA GLU A 409 -13.92 -23.86 -22.80
C GLU A 409 -14.77 -24.28 -24.00
N THR A 410 -15.85 -23.54 -24.27
CA THR A 410 -16.73 -23.80 -25.42
C THR A 410 -16.07 -23.40 -26.75
N SER A 411 -15.37 -22.27 -26.79
CA SER A 411 -14.74 -21.76 -28.02
C SER A 411 -13.53 -22.58 -28.46
N PHE A 412 -12.75 -23.13 -27.52
CA PHE A 412 -11.51 -23.85 -27.84
C PHE A 412 -11.59 -25.36 -27.55
N GLY A 413 -12.71 -25.85 -27.01
CA GLY A 413 -12.86 -27.26 -26.62
C GLY A 413 -11.83 -27.69 -25.57
N CYS A 414 -11.53 -26.80 -24.60
CA CYS A 414 -10.51 -27.03 -23.58
C CYS A 414 -11.09 -27.08 -22.16
N GLN A 415 -10.31 -27.59 -21.22
CA GLN A 415 -10.59 -27.50 -19.79
C GLN A 415 -9.41 -26.82 -19.09
N LEU A 416 -9.70 -26.12 -18.00
CA LEU A 416 -8.70 -25.47 -17.16
C LEU A 416 -8.49 -26.28 -15.85
N PRO A 417 -7.55 -27.24 -15.83
CA PRO A 417 -7.46 -28.25 -14.77
C PRO A 417 -7.07 -27.70 -13.40
N MET A 418 -6.47 -26.50 -13.33
CA MET A 418 -6.02 -25.94 -12.05
C MET A 418 -7.12 -25.16 -11.31
N VAL A 419 -8.32 -24.98 -11.89
CA VAL A 419 -9.39 -24.15 -11.30
C VAL A 419 -9.75 -24.58 -9.89
N ASP A 420 -10.02 -25.88 -9.67
CA ASP A 420 -10.41 -26.37 -8.34
C ASP A 420 -9.26 -26.27 -7.33
N SER A 421 -8.03 -26.51 -7.78
CA SER A 421 -6.84 -26.36 -6.95
C SER A 421 -6.61 -24.90 -6.53
N PHE A 422 -6.83 -23.94 -7.44
CA PHE A 422 -6.78 -22.51 -7.11
C PHE A 422 -7.93 -22.10 -6.17
N LYS A 423 -9.17 -22.54 -6.41
CA LYS A 423 -10.29 -22.28 -5.49
C LYS A 423 -10.01 -22.80 -4.08
N TRP A 424 -9.53 -24.05 -3.99
CA TRP A 424 -9.18 -24.67 -2.72
C TRP A 424 -8.02 -23.93 -2.03
N TYR A 425 -6.97 -23.58 -2.77
CA TYR A 425 -5.83 -22.85 -2.22
C TYR A 425 -6.20 -21.46 -1.71
N SER A 426 -7.01 -20.71 -2.46
CA SER A 426 -7.49 -19.38 -2.04
C SER A 426 -8.28 -19.44 -0.73
N VAL A 427 -9.17 -20.43 -0.58
CA VAL A 427 -9.94 -20.61 0.67
C VAL A 427 -9.05 -21.14 1.80
N GLY A 428 -8.19 -22.11 1.51
CA GLY A 428 -7.27 -22.72 2.48
C GLY A 428 -6.30 -21.70 3.06
N TYR A 429 -5.72 -20.84 2.23
CA TYR A 429 -4.80 -19.79 2.67
C TYR A 429 -5.48 -18.82 3.65
N MET A 430 -6.73 -18.42 3.41
CA MET A 430 -7.46 -17.54 4.33
C MET A 430 -7.79 -18.22 5.67
N LYS A 431 -8.07 -19.53 5.67
CA LYS A 431 -8.39 -20.28 6.89
C LYS A 431 -7.16 -20.70 7.72
N LEU A 432 -6.04 -20.99 7.06
CA LEU A 432 -4.80 -21.47 7.68
C LEU A 432 -3.88 -20.32 8.15
N SER A 433 -4.19 -19.08 7.77
CA SER A 433 -3.54 -17.88 8.30
C SER A 433 -3.99 -17.66 9.75
N GLY A 434 -3.44 -18.45 10.67
CA GLY A 434 -3.53 -18.19 12.12
C GLY A 434 -2.81 -16.89 12.51
N PRO A 435 -2.68 -16.60 13.81
CA PRO A 435 -2.11 -15.35 14.31
C PRO A 435 -0.62 -15.10 13.96
N ASP A 436 0.08 -16.05 13.34
CA ASP A 436 1.50 -15.92 12.98
C ASP A 436 1.72 -15.22 11.62
N ARG A 437 1.84 -13.90 11.74
CA ARG A 437 2.50 -12.85 10.92
C ARG A 437 3.12 -13.22 9.56
N GLU A 438 2.31 -13.16 8.50
CA GLU A 438 2.52 -12.30 7.32
C GLU A 438 1.15 -11.87 6.75
N LYS A 439 0.30 -11.25 7.60
CA LYS A 439 -1.01 -10.71 7.18
C LYS A 439 -0.83 -9.84 5.93
N LEU A 440 -1.73 -9.98 4.95
CA LEU A 440 -1.90 -9.02 3.86
C LEU A 440 -1.92 -7.61 4.48
N ARG A 441 -0.91 -6.78 4.20
CA ARG A 441 -0.83 -5.41 4.73
C ARG A 441 -2.08 -4.59 4.38
N HIS A 442 -2.71 -4.93 3.26
CA HIS A 442 -4.03 -4.44 2.86
C HIS A 442 -4.74 -5.43 1.95
N HIS A 443 -6.06 -5.28 1.85
CA HIS A 443 -6.97 -6.22 1.21
C HIS A 443 -7.41 -5.76 -0.19
N MET A 444 -7.02 -4.56 -0.63
CA MET A 444 -7.43 -4.01 -1.93
C MET A 444 -7.23 -4.97 -3.12
N PRO A 445 -6.04 -5.53 -3.37
CA PRO A 445 -5.87 -6.37 -4.55
C PRO A 445 -6.60 -7.72 -4.44
N LEU A 446 -6.85 -8.24 -3.23
CA LEU A 446 -7.78 -9.37 -3.02
C LEU A 446 -9.21 -8.96 -3.39
N PHE A 447 -9.66 -7.78 -2.95
CA PHE A 447 -11.02 -7.30 -3.24
C PHE A 447 -11.25 -7.12 -4.74
N TYR A 448 -10.26 -6.62 -5.49
CA TYR A 448 -10.31 -6.61 -6.95
C TYR A 448 -10.48 -8.02 -7.55
N CYS A 449 -9.76 -9.01 -7.04
CA CYS A 449 -9.90 -10.40 -7.47
C CYS A 449 -11.31 -10.97 -7.19
N LEU A 450 -11.84 -10.72 -5.98
CA LEU A 450 -13.18 -11.17 -5.60
C LEU A 450 -14.28 -10.49 -6.41
N TYR A 451 -14.13 -9.19 -6.66
CA TYR A 451 -15.02 -8.41 -7.50
C TYR A 451 -15.05 -8.89 -8.96
N GLU A 452 -13.91 -9.37 -9.48
CA GLU A 452 -13.85 -9.98 -10.81
C GLU A 452 -14.55 -11.34 -10.86
N ASN A 453 -14.47 -12.11 -9.77
CA ASN A 453 -15.07 -13.43 -9.69
C ASN A 453 -16.62 -13.39 -9.61
N ARG A 454 -17.20 -12.50 -8.79
CA ARG A 454 -18.66 -12.33 -8.56
C ARG A 454 -19.47 -13.61 -8.25
N GLU A 455 -18.84 -14.68 -7.77
CA GLU A 455 -19.55 -15.88 -7.31
C GLU A 455 -19.81 -15.74 -5.81
N GLU A 456 -21.03 -15.35 -5.42
CA GLU A 456 -21.37 -14.95 -4.04
C GLU A 456 -20.91 -15.96 -2.98
N GLU A 457 -21.20 -17.25 -3.21
CA GLU A 457 -20.80 -18.34 -2.30
C GLU A 457 -19.28 -18.48 -2.15
N PHE A 458 -18.52 -18.19 -3.20
CA PHE A 458 -17.06 -18.24 -3.16
C PHE A 458 -16.49 -17.00 -2.48
N VAL A 459 -17.02 -15.82 -2.80
CA VAL A 459 -16.63 -14.55 -2.17
C VAL A 459 -16.88 -14.63 -0.67
N LYS A 460 -18.08 -15.05 -0.26
CA LYS A 460 -18.46 -15.23 1.14
C LYS A 460 -17.51 -16.18 1.87
N LYS A 461 -17.18 -17.34 1.31
CA LYS A 461 -16.20 -18.28 1.90
C LYS A 461 -14.81 -17.69 2.15
N ILE A 462 -14.39 -16.72 1.34
CA ILE A 462 -13.09 -16.05 1.48
C ILE A 462 -13.18 -14.93 2.52
N VAL A 463 -14.19 -14.07 2.44
CA VAL A 463 -14.28 -12.89 3.32
C VAL A 463 -14.82 -13.23 4.72
N ASP A 464 -15.57 -14.33 4.88
CA ASP A 464 -16.09 -14.78 6.19
C ASP A 464 -14.97 -15.09 7.19
N ALA A 465 -13.75 -15.36 6.72
CA ALA A 465 -12.58 -15.60 7.56
C ALA A 465 -11.90 -14.31 8.06
N LEU A 466 -12.31 -13.14 7.56
CA LEU A 466 -11.65 -11.86 7.85
C LEU A 466 -12.29 -11.16 9.06
N GLU A 467 -11.61 -11.17 10.20
CA GLU A 467 -11.99 -10.37 11.38
C GLU A 467 -11.50 -8.92 11.31
N GLU A 468 -10.45 -8.67 10.52
CA GLU A 468 -9.81 -7.37 10.35
C GLU A 468 -9.56 -7.10 8.87
N VAL A 469 -10.06 -5.96 8.36
CA VAL A 469 -9.87 -5.54 6.97
C VAL A 469 -9.21 -4.17 6.93
N THR A 470 -8.24 -4.02 6.02
CA THR A 470 -7.57 -2.75 5.73
C THR A 470 -7.70 -2.43 4.24
N VAL A 471 -8.29 -1.29 3.90
CA VAL A 471 -8.51 -0.84 2.51
C VAL A 471 -8.01 0.59 2.29
N TYR A 472 -7.46 0.82 1.10
CA TYR A 472 -6.96 2.11 0.63
C TYR A 472 -7.84 2.58 -0.53
N LEU A 473 -8.56 3.68 -0.31
CA LEU A 473 -9.52 4.25 -1.25
C LEU A 473 -8.87 5.46 -1.93
N GLN A 474 -8.47 5.31 -3.20
CA GLN A 474 -7.82 6.37 -3.98
C GLN A 474 -8.63 6.77 -5.24
N SER A 475 -9.70 6.04 -5.55
CA SER A 475 -10.55 6.25 -6.72
C SER A 475 -11.96 5.68 -6.51
N ASP A 476 -12.90 6.07 -7.38
CA ASP A 476 -14.28 5.57 -7.38
C ASP A 476 -14.35 4.03 -7.50
N LYS A 477 -13.42 3.43 -8.25
CA LYS A 477 -13.29 1.98 -8.37
C LYS A 477 -12.99 1.30 -7.05
N ASP A 478 -12.07 1.89 -6.26
CA ASP A 478 -11.65 1.33 -4.98
C ASP A 478 -12.84 1.30 -4.01
N MET A 479 -13.64 2.36 -4.01
CA MET A 479 -14.86 2.45 -3.20
C MET A 479 -15.90 1.40 -3.62
N MET A 480 -16.17 1.28 -4.92
CA MET A 480 -17.13 0.30 -5.45
C MET A 480 -16.72 -1.14 -5.13
N VAL A 481 -15.46 -1.49 -5.37
CA VAL A 481 -14.91 -2.83 -5.10
C VAL A 481 -14.90 -3.15 -3.62
N SER A 482 -14.55 -2.17 -2.78
CA SER A 482 -14.57 -2.32 -1.33
C SER A 482 -15.98 -2.51 -0.79
N LEU A 483 -16.93 -1.71 -1.26
CA LEU A 483 -18.34 -1.83 -0.87
C LEU A 483 -18.87 -3.24 -1.17
N TYR A 484 -18.67 -3.73 -2.39
CA TYR A 484 -19.08 -5.08 -2.79
C TYR A 484 -18.53 -6.16 -1.86
N CYS A 485 -17.23 -6.12 -1.51
CA CYS A 485 -16.63 -7.15 -0.68
C CYS A 485 -17.07 -7.04 0.80
N LEU A 486 -17.18 -5.81 1.32
CA LEU A 486 -17.55 -5.56 2.72
C LEU A 486 -18.98 -6.01 3.05
N GLU A 487 -19.90 -5.97 2.08
CA GLU A 487 -21.27 -6.46 2.25
C GLU A 487 -21.34 -7.96 2.61
N TYR A 488 -20.35 -8.76 2.20
CA TYR A 488 -20.28 -10.18 2.52
C TYR A 488 -19.47 -10.48 3.80
N CYS A 489 -18.79 -9.50 4.41
CA CYS A 489 -17.93 -9.70 5.58
C CYS A 489 -18.73 -9.87 6.89
N CYS A 490 -19.31 -11.05 7.13
CA CYS A 490 -20.21 -11.23 8.28
C CYS A 490 -19.51 -11.23 9.67
N HIS A 491 -18.22 -11.59 9.76
CA HIS A 491 -17.47 -11.65 11.02
C HIS A 491 -16.54 -10.45 11.27
N LEU A 492 -16.61 -9.41 10.45
CA LEU A 492 -15.70 -8.27 10.53
C LEU A 492 -15.84 -7.54 11.86
N ARG A 493 -14.73 -7.43 12.62
CA ARG A 493 -14.67 -6.71 13.89
C ARG A 493 -13.94 -5.38 13.77
N THR A 494 -12.91 -5.33 12.95
CA THR A 494 -12.04 -4.15 12.78
C THR A 494 -11.95 -3.75 11.31
N LEU A 495 -12.30 -2.51 11.00
CA LEU A 495 -12.17 -1.93 9.66
C LEU A 495 -11.21 -0.75 9.69
N LYS A 496 -10.16 -0.83 8.88
CA LYS A 496 -9.16 0.25 8.69
C LYS A 496 -9.31 0.86 7.30
N LEU A 497 -9.56 2.16 7.24
CA LEU A 497 -9.82 2.94 6.04
C LEU A 497 -8.81 4.07 5.87
N SER A 498 -8.26 4.19 4.66
CA SER A 498 -7.53 5.38 4.22
C SER A 498 -8.16 5.90 2.94
N VAL A 499 -8.56 7.18 2.94
CA VAL A 499 -9.29 7.85 1.86
C VAL A 499 -8.45 9.02 1.36
N GLN A 500 -7.81 8.86 0.20
CA GLN A 500 -6.89 9.85 -0.33
C GLN A 500 -7.35 10.34 -1.69
N ARG A 501 -7.26 11.64 -1.95
CA ARG A 501 -7.44 12.25 -3.29
C ARG A 501 -8.83 12.07 -3.94
N ILE A 502 -9.82 11.50 -3.26
CA ILE A 502 -11.17 11.30 -3.79
C ILE A 502 -12.01 12.57 -3.65
N PHE A 503 -11.94 13.24 -2.48
CA PHE A 503 -12.81 14.36 -2.13
C PHE A 503 -12.15 15.75 -2.27
N GLN A 504 -10.93 15.81 -2.80
CA GLN A 504 -10.21 17.07 -2.99
C GLN A 504 -10.92 17.95 -4.03
N ASN A 505 -11.53 19.04 -3.57
CA ASN A 505 -12.04 20.09 -4.44
C ASN A 505 -10.90 21.05 -4.76
N LYS A 506 -10.45 21.09 -6.02
CA LYS A 506 -9.47 22.10 -6.47
C LYS A 506 -10.05 23.52 -6.45
N GLU A 507 -11.37 23.66 -6.50
CA GLU A 507 -12.07 24.95 -6.41
C GLU A 507 -13.33 24.83 -5.52
N PRO A 508 -13.43 25.57 -4.40
CA PRO A 508 -14.49 25.42 -3.40
C PRO A 508 -15.87 25.95 -3.82
N LEU A 509 -15.97 26.69 -4.94
CA LEU A 509 -17.21 27.36 -5.38
C LEU A 509 -17.97 26.64 -6.50
N VAL A 510 -17.48 25.49 -6.98
CA VAL A 510 -18.08 24.76 -8.10
C VAL A 510 -18.98 23.63 -7.58
N ARG A 511 -20.17 23.48 -8.16
CA ARG A 511 -21.07 22.34 -7.86
C ARG A 511 -20.33 21.01 -8.08
N PRO A 512 -20.54 19.99 -7.24
CA PRO A 512 -19.88 18.69 -7.41
C PRO A 512 -20.15 18.13 -8.81
N THR A 513 -19.11 17.67 -9.47
CA THR A 513 -19.23 16.96 -10.75
C THR A 513 -20.01 15.65 -10.57
N ALA A 514 -20.56 15.09 -11.66
CA ALA A 514 -21.29 13.81 -11.60
C ALA A 514 -20.44 12.66 -11.02
N SER A 515 -19.12 12.65 -11.27
CA SER A 515 -18.18 11.69 -10.67
C SER A 515 -18.06 11.90 -9.16
N GLN A 516 -17.88 13.14 -8.69
CA GLN A 516 -17.84 13.44 -7.26
C GLN A 516 -19.14 13.08 -6.53
N MET A 517 -20.31 13.27 -7.17
CA MET A 517 -21.57 12.80 -6.60
C MET A 517 -21.59 11.28 -6.47
N LYS A 518 -21.06 10.55 -7.44
CA LYS A 518 -20.98 9.09 -7.39
C LYS A 518 -20.03 8.60 -6.28
N SER A 519 -18.88 9.24 -6.10
CA SER A 519 -17.95 8.96 -4.98
C SER A 519 -18.63 9.16 -3.63
N LEU A 520 -19.42 10.24 -3.47
CA LEU A 520 -20.17 10.51 -2.25
C LEU A 520 -21.27 9.48 -1.99
N VAL A 521 -21.90 8.93 -3.04
CA VAL A 521 -22.85 7.82 -2.91
C VAL A 521 -22.13 6.59 -2.37
N TYR A 522 -21.02 6.16 -2.98
CA TYR A 522 -20.27 5.00 -2.47
C TYR A 522 -19.80 5.20 -1.03
N TRP A 523 -19.32 6.39 -0.69
CA TRP A 523 -18.92 6.71 0.67
C TRP A 523 -20.06 6.64 1.68
N ARG A 524 -21.26 7.12 1.29
CA ARG A 524 -22.46 6.99 2.11
C ARG A 524 -22.81 5.53 2.36
N GLU A 525 -22.74 4.68 1.33
CA GLU A 525 -23.02 3.25 1.47
C GLU A 525 -21.96 2.57 2.35
N ILE A 526 -20.67 2.88 2.19
CA ILE A 526 -19.61 2.39 3.09
C ILE A 526 -19.84 2.84 4.53
N CYS A 527 -20.23 4.09 4.76
CA CYS A 527 -20.53 4.59 6.10
C CYS A 527 -21.79 3.95 6.70
N SER A 528 -22.72 3.51 5.85
CA SER A 528 -23.92 2.81 6.31
C SER A 528 -23.58 1.51 7.05
N LEU A 529 -22.49 0.86 6.65
CA LEU A 529 -21.97 -0.35 7.28
C LEU A 529 -21.71 -0.18 8.79
N PHE A 530 -21.40 1.03 9.25
CA PHE A 530 -21.09 1.29 10.66
C PHE A 530 -22.30 1.13 11.58
N TYR A 531 -23.52 1.18 11.04
CA TYR A 531 -24.76 0.97 11.77
C TYR A 531 -25.63 -0.17 11.24
N THR A 532 -25.26 -0.81 10.12
CA THR A 532 -25.93 -2.02 9.60
C THR A 532 -25.16 -3.30 9.94
N MET A 533 -23.82 -3.26 10.01
CA MET A 533 -23.02 -4.43 10.37
C MET A 533 -22.99 -4.64 11.89
N GLU A 534 -23.59 -5.72 12.37
CA GLU A 534 -23.72 -5.97 13.81
C GLU A 534 -22.42 -6.38 14.52
N THR A 535 -21.47 -6.91 13.76
CA THR A 535 -20.21 -7.47 14.26
C THR A 535 -19.10 -6.43 14.38
N LEU A 536 -19.20 -5.31 13.66
CA LEU A 536 -18.17 -4.27 13.61
C LEU A 536 -18.06 -3.53 14.94
N ARG A 537 -16.85 -3.53 15.53
CA ARG A 537 -16.56 -2.92 16.84
C ARG A 537 -15.50 -1.83 16.77
N GLU A 538 -14.59 -1.89 15.81
CA GLU A 538 -13.48 -0.95 15.69
C GLU A 538 -13.42 -0.36 14.28
N LEU A 539 -13.32 0.96 14.24
CA LEU A 539 -13.09 1.73 13.03
C LEU A 539 -11.79 2.52 13.17
N HIS A 540 -10.86 2.32 12.25
CA HIS A 540 -9.63 3.11 12.14
C HIS A 540 -9.63 3.89 10.84
N ILE A 541 -9.65 5.21 10.92
CA ILE A 541 -9.54 6.12 9.78
C ILE A 541 -8.15 6.75 9.86
N PHE A 542 -7.28 6.46 8.89
CA PHE A 542 -5.90 6.94 8.88
C PHE A 542 -5.47 7.51 7.52
N ASP A 543 -4.69 8.60 7.52
CA ASP A 543 -4.16 9.24 6.30
C ASP A 543 -5.29 9.57 5.29
N ASN A 544 -6.11 10.58 5.63
CA ASN A 544 -7.33 10.92 4.90
C ASN A 544 -7.42 12.38 4.46
N ASP A 545 -8.00 12.59 3.28
CA ASP A 545 -8.34 13.87 2.66
C ASP A 545 -9.87 14.08 2.63
N LEU A 546 -10.57 13.89 3.76
CA LEU A 546 -12.01 14.13 3.83
C LEU A 546 -12.31 15.63 3.70
N ASN A 547 -13.34 15.98 2.93
CA ASN A 547 -13.93 17.32 2.89
C ASN A 547 -15.19 17.40 3.77
N ASP A 548 -15.72 18.61 3.97
CA ASP A 548 -16.90 18.89 4.83
C ASP A 548 -18.11 17.99 4.55
N ILE A 549 -18.37 17.67 3.27
CA ILE A 549 -19.53 16.83 2.90
C ILE A 549 -19.29 15.38 3.29
N SER A 550 -18.10 14.85 2.96
CA SER A 550 -17.72 13.48 3.30
C SER A 550 -17.60 13.25 4.81
N GLU A 551 -17.12 14.25 5.55
CA GLU A 551 -17.09 14.26 7.02
C GLU A 551 -18.51 14.22 7.58
N ARG A 552 -19.42 15.09 7.13
CA ARG A 552 -20.82 15.09 7.59
C ARG A 552 -21.54 13.76 7.38
N ILE A 553 -21.23 13.05 6.29
CA ILE A 553 -21.76 11.70 6.05
C ILE A 553 -21.25 10.72 7.12
N LEU A 554 -19.95 10.74 7.39
CA LEU A 554 -19.32 9.93 8.44
C LEU A 554 -19.91 10.26 9.83
N SER A 555 -20.01 11.55 10.17
CA SER A 555 -20.58 12.04 11.43
C SER A 555 -22.01 11.58 11.63
N LYS A 556 -22.82 11.59 10.56
CA LYS A 556 -24.21 11.10 10.61
C LYS A 556 -24.27 9.58 10.85
N ALA A 557 -23.37 8.81 10.25
CA ALA A 557 -23.30 7.37 10.47
C ALA A 557 -22.87 7.03 11.91
N LEU A 558 -21.87 7.71 12.45
CA LEU A 558 -21.41 7.49 13.83
C LEU A 558 -22.44 7.92 14.88
N LYS A 559 -23.27 8.92 14.58
CA LYS A 559 -24.38 9.38 15.44
C LYS A 559 -25.59 8.44 15.42
N HIS A 560 -25.64 7.49 14.50
CA HIS A 560 -26.79 6.60 14.36
C HIS A 560 -26.99 5.73 15.61
N SER A 561 -28.24 5.58 16.07
CA SER A 561 -28.55 4.84 17.32
C SER A 561 -28.17 3.36 17.27
N SER A 562 -28.21 2.75 16.08
CA SER A 562 -27.78 1.36 15.85
C SER A 562 -26.26 1.19 15.70
N CYS A 563 -25.46 2.26 15.76
CA CYS A 563 -24.00 2.16 15.67
C CYS A 563 -23.45 1.38 16.87
N LYS A 564 -22.79 0.24 16.62
CA LYS A 564 -22.27 -0.67 17.67
C LYS A 564 -20.74 -0.56 17.89
N LEU A 565 -20.11 0.43 17.26
CA LEU A 565 -18.68 0.72 17.38
C LEU A 565 -18.30 1.05 18.83
N ARG A 566 -17.26 0.40 19.33
CA ARG A 566 -16.67 0.64 20.66
C ARG A 566 -15.36 1.42 20.58
N THR A 567 -14.65 1.30 19.46
CA THR A 567 -13.35 1.92 19.25
C THR A 567 -13.35 2.74 17.97
N LEU A 568 -12.90 3.98 18.08
CA LEU A 568 -12.67 4.89 16.96
C LEU A 568 -11.24 5.39 17.04
N LYS A 569 -10.45 5.05 16.02
CA LYS A 569 -9.07 5.53 15.86
C LYS A 569 -9.03 6.49 14.68
N LEU A 570 -8.55 7.71 14.91
CA LEU A 570 -8.29 8.73 13.91
C LEU A 570 -6.80 9.04 13.94
N SER A 571 -6.10 8.92 12.81
CA SER A 571 -4.64 9.12 12.73
C SER A 571 -4.22 9.86 11.48
N TYR A 572 -3.19 10.71 11.58
CA TYR A 572 -2.67 11.51 10.46
C TYR A 572 -3.74 12.35 9.78
N VAL A 573 -4.58 12.98 10.59
CA VAL A 573 -5.68 13.83 10.16
C VAL A 573 -5.19 15.27 10.08
N SER A 574 -5.40 15.93 8.94
CA SER A 574 -5.13 17.37 8.78
C SER A 574 -6.13 18.18 9.60
N THR A 575 -5.64 18.98 10.54
CA THR A 575 -6.44 19.79 11.46
C THR A 575 -6.89 21.13 10.90
N ALA A 576 -6.63 21.39 9.61
CA ALA A 576 -6.87 22.69 9.00
C ALA A 576 -8.36 23.11 8.92
N SER A 577 -9.32 22.17 8.97
CA SER A 577 -10.76 22.51 9.11
C SER A 577 -11.76 21.34 9.26
N GLY A 578 -11.36 20.06 9.20
CA GLY A 578 -12.28 18.99 8.76
C GLY A 578 -12.68 17.90 9.76
N PHE A 579 -12.72 18.15 11.08
CA PHE A 579 -13.08 17.12 12.08
C PHE A 579 -13.95 17.60 13.25
N GLU A 580 -14.33 18.88 13.26
CA GLU A 580 -15.14 19.44 14.36
C GLU A 580 -16.56 18.86 14.38
N ASP A 581 -17.18 18.74 13.21
CA ASP A 581 -18.54 18.21 13.08
C ASP A 581 -18.57 16.72 13.46
N LEU A 582 -17.49 15.99 13.16
CA LEU A 582 -17.30 14.61 13.58
C LEU A 582 -17.24 14.48 15.10
N LEU A 583 -16.39 15.27 15.76
CA LEU A 583 -16.24 15.22 17.22
C LEU A 583 -17.52 15.65 17.94
N LYS A 584 -18.19 16.72 17.48
CA LYS A 584 -19.51 17.11 17.98
C LYS A 584 -20.55 16.00 17.82
N ALA A 585 -20.44 15.16 16.79
CA ALA A 585 -21.34 14.01 16.62
C ALA A 585 -21.06 12.88 17.62
N LEU A 586 -19.80 12.72 18.09
CA LEU A 586 -19.44 11.71 19.09
C LEU A 586 -20.06 11.96 20.46
N ALA A 587 -20.33 13.22 20.83
CA ALA A 587 -21.03 13.57 22.07
C ALA A 587 -22.38 12.85 22.24
N ARG A 588 -23.03 12.46 21.13
CA ARG A 588 -24.32 11.75 21.12
C ARG A 588 -24.19 10.25 20.87
N ASN A 589 -22.97 9.74 20.70
CA ASN A 589 -22.73 8.31 20.52
C ASN A 589 -22.72 7.62 21.90
N ARG A 590 -23.47 6.51 22.00
CA ARG A 590 -23.67 5.78 23.27
C ARG A 590 -22.92 4.45 23.35
N SER A 591 -22.21 4.07 22.30
CA SER A 591 -21.51 2.78 22.20
C SER A 591 -19.99 2.91 22.28
N LEU A 592 -19.45 4.09 21.95
CA LEU A 592 -18.02 4.35 21.87
C LEU A 592 -17.40 4.44 23.27
N THR A 593 -16.41 3.59 23.54
CA THR A 593 -15.68 3.53 24.81
C THR A 593 -14.23 3.96 24.69
N TYR A 594 -13.65 3.86 23.49
CA TYR A 594 -12.27 4.24 23.20
C TYR A 594 -12.21 5.19 22.01
N LEU A 595 -11.68 6.39 22.26
CA LEU A 595 -11.31 7.37 21.24
C LEU A 595 -9.78 7.51 21.18
N SER A 596 -9.22 7.34 20.00
CA SER A 596 -7.79 7.55 19.74
C SER A 596 -7.61 8.61 18.68
N LEU A 597 -6.89 9.67 19.02
CA LEU A 597 -6.47 10.75 18.13
C LEU A 597 -4.95 10.71 17.87
N ASN A 598 -4.34 9.53 18.02
CA ASN A 598 -2.90 9.34 17.88
C ASN A 598 -2.37 9.85 16.52
N CYS A 599 -1.16 10.41 16.50
CA CYS A 599 -0.54 10.97 15.31
C CYS A 599 -1.37 12.09 14.65
N THR A 600 -2.11 12.87 15.45
CA THR A 600 -2.83 14.07 14.99
C THR A 600 -2.39 15.26 15.84
N SER A 601 -2.12 16.41 15.22
CA SER A 601 -1.79 17.64 15.95
C SER A 601 -3.05 18.19 16.61
N ILE A 602 -3.05 18.38 17.93
CA ILE A 602 -4.23 18.80 18.67
C ILE A 602 -4.19 20.32 18.89
N SER A 603 -5.21 21.04 18.41
CA SER A 603 -5.38 22.48 18.64
C SER A 603 -6.15 22.78 19.93
N LEU A 604 -6.10 24.02 20.42
CA LEU A 604 -6.91 24.45 21.57
C LEU A 604 -8.43 24.28 21.33
N ASN A 605 -8.90 24.53 20.11
CA ASN A 605 -10.29 24.29 19.76
C ASN A 605 -10.65 22.80 19.88
N MET A 606 -9.73 21.91 19.49
CA MET A 606 -9.91 20.47 19.65
C MET A 606 -10.04 20.06 21.13
N PHE A 607 -9.24 20.67 22.01
CA PHE A 607 -9.37 20.45 23.46
C PHE A 607 -10.73 20.91 23.98
N SER A 608 -11.23 22.08 23.55
CA SER A 608 -12.58 22.54 23.89
C SER A 608 -13.65 21.52 23.48
N LEU A 609 -13.56 20.95 22.28
CA LEU A 609 -14.51 19.93 21.83
C LEU A 609 -14.39 18.62 22.62
N LEU A 610 -13.17 18.23 23.00
CA LEU A 610 -12.97 17.06 23.86
C LEU A 610 -13.57 17.27 25.26
N HIS A 611 -13.47 18.49 25.81
CA HIS A 611 -14.15 18.85 27.06
C HIS A 611 -15.66 18.69 26.91
N ASP A 612 -16.25 19.29 25.88
CA ASP A 612 -17.69 19.20 25.62
C ASP A 612 -18.14 17.73 25.51
N ILE A 613 -17.37 16.87 24.83
CA ILE A 613 -17.71 15.45 24.67
C ILE A 613 -17.61 14.68 25.98
N LEU A 614 -16.59 14.94 26.81
CA LEU A 614 -16.36 14.18 28.04
C LEU A 614 -17.25 14.65 29.20
N ASP A 615 -17.70 15.91 29.17
CA ASP A 615 -18.64 16.48 30.13
C ASP A 615 -20.09 15.99 29.90
N GLU A 616 -20.40 15.55 28.68
CA GLU A 616 -21.73 15.02 28.35
C GLU A 616 -22.09 13.77 29.18
N PRO A 617 -23.19 13.78 29.94
CA PRO A 617 -23.55 12.69 30.87
C PRO A 617 -23.76 11.32 30.19
N THR A 618 -24.04 11.33 28.90
CA THR A 618 -24.27 10.10 28.12
C THR A 618 -22.99 9.51 27.53
N CYS A 619 -21.87 10.24 27.62
CA CYS A 619 -20.57 9.82 27.11
C CYS A 619 -20.07 8.54 27.80
N GLN A 620 -19.68 7.55 27.01
CA GLN A 620 -19.13 6.27 27.48
C GLN A 620 -17.62 6.16 27.25
N ILE A 621 -16.99 7.21 26.71
CA ILE A 621 -15.56 7.22 26.41
C ILE A 621 -14.79 7.19 27.73
N SER A 622 -14.16 6.04 27.99
CA SER A 622 -13.36 5.81 29.19
C SER A 622 -11.88 5.69 28.89
N HIS A 623 -11.50 5.51 27.63
CA HIS A 623 -10.11 5.54 27.18
C HIS A 623 -9.94 6.63 26.13
N LEU A 624 -8.99 7.53 26.37
CA LEU A 624 -8.51 8.52 25.42
C LEU A 624 -7.04 8.26 25.08
N GLY A 625 -6.73 8.14 23.79
CA GLY A 625 -5.36 8.01 23.27
C GLY A 625 -4.94 9.26 22.49
N LEU A 626 -3.90 9.95 22.97
CA LEU A 626 -3.31 11.14 22.36
C LEU A 626 -1.80 10.91 22.12
N MET A 627 -1.41 9.79 21.53
CA MET A 627 0.00 9.47 21.28
C MET A 627 0.57 10.25 20.10
N LYS A 628 1.77 10.79 20.24
CA LYS A 628 2.47 11.50 19.15
C LYS A 628 1.59 12.60 18.51
N CYS A 629 1.01 13.44 19.36
CA CYS A 629 0.08 14.50 19.01
C CYS A 629 0.72 15.90 19.01
N ASP A 630 2.06 15.95 19.00
CA ASP A 630 2.88 17.15 19.12
C ASP A 630 2.62 17.96 20.40
N LEU A 631 2.15 17.30 21.46
CA LEU A 631 1.83 17.92 22.75
C LEU A 631 3.12 18.26 23.53
N GLN A 632 3.15 19.45 24.12
CA GLN A 632 4.24 19.94 24.96
C GLN A 632 3.73 20.25 26.38
N ALA A 633 4.59 20.86 27.19
CA ALA A 633 4.22 21.25 28.55
C ALA A 633 3.07 22.29 28.59
N SER A 634 2.96 23.16 27.58
CA SER A 634 1.91 24.19 27.49
C SER A 634 0.51 23.60 27.42
N GLU A 635 0.32 22.48 26.73
CA GLU A 635 -1.00 21.84 26.60
C GLU A 635 -1.37 20.99 27.83
N CYS A 636 -0.47 20.83 28.81
CA CYS A 636 -0.76 20.04 30.02
C CYS A 636 -1.82 20.69 30.92
N GLU A 637 -2.04 22.01 30.84
CA GLU A 637 -3.15 22.68 31.53
C GLU A 637 -4.52 22.22 30.99
N GLU A 638 -4.64 22.10 29.66
CA GLU A 638 -5.85 21.59 29.00
C GLU A 638 -6.09 20.12 29.33
N ILE A 639 -5.03 19.30 29.31
CA ILE A 639 -5.10 17.89 29.69
C ILE A 639 -5.46 17.73 31.18
N ALA A 640 -4.90 18.56 32.05
CA ALA A 640 -5.26 18.60 33.47
C ALA A 640 -6.74 18.92 33.67
N SER A 641 -7.27 19.89 32.92
CA SER A 641 -8.70 20.20 32.92
C SER A 641 -9.54 18.98 32.46
N LEU A 642 -9.10 18.24 31.43
CA LEU A 642 -9.79 17.02 30.97
C LEU A 642 -9.81 15.94 32.06
N LEU A 643 -8.72 15.80 32.82
CA LEU A 643 -8.62 14.84 33.92
C LEU A 643 -9.54 15.18 35.10
N ILE A 644 -9.79 16.46 35.35
CA ILE A 644 -10.62 16.96 36.45
C ILE A 644 -12.10 16.94 36.09
N ASN A 645 -12.44 17.31 34.85
CA ASN A 645 -13.83 17.52 34.40
C ASN A 645 -14.39 16.36 33.58
N GLY A 646 -13.55 15.57 32.90
CA GLY A 646 -13.97 14.45 32.06
C GLY A 646 -14.34 13.20 32.86
N GLY A 647 -15.40 13.27 33.67
CA GLY A 647 -15.78 12.27 34.71
C GLY A 647 -15.95 10.81 34.25
N SER A 648 -16.02 10.55 32.94
CA SER A 648 -16.05 9.21 32.32
C SER A 648 -14.66 8.62 32.06
N LEU A 649 -13.60 9.43 32.03
CA LEU A 649 -12.25 9.02 31.65
C LEU A 649 -11.60 8.15 32.72
N ARG A 650 -11.12 6.96 32.34
CA ARG A 650 -10.44 5.99 33.20
C ARG A 650 -9.03 5.64 32.74
N LYS A 651 -8.74 5.76 31.44
CA LYS A 651 -7.43 5.47 30.85
C LYS A 651 -7.01 6.62 29.93
N LEU A 652 -5.80 7.11 30.13
CA LEU A 652 -5.21 8.16 29.30
C LEU A 652 -3.84 7.71 28.80
N THR A 653 -3.61 7.85 27.50
CA THR A 653 -2.33 7.54 26.86
C THR A 653 -1.77 8.80 26.20
N LEU A 654 -0.65 9.31 26.70
CA LEU A 654 0.05 10.50 26.18
C LEU A 654 1.44 10.18 25.61
N SER A 655 1.72 8.89 25.38
CA SER A 655 3.03 8.42 24.94
C SER A 655 3.55 9.14 23.69
N ASN A 656 4.87 9.29 23.58
CA ASN A 656 5.56 9.91 22.46
C ASN A 656 5.20 11.39 22.26
N ASN A 657 4.95 12.13 23.35
CA ASN A 657 4.80 13.58 23.36
C ASN A 657 5.84 14.20 24.31
N PRO A 658 6.57 15.25 23.91
CA PRO A 658 7.59 15.90 24.74
C PRO A 658 6.97 16.78 25.86
N LEU A 659 6.22 16.16 26.77
CA LEU A 659 5.56 16.84 27.90
C LEU A 659 6.56 17.39 28.92
N ARG A 660 7.75 16.78 29.02
CA ARG A 660 8.83 17.16 29.95
C ARG A 660 8.37 17.12 31.42
N SER A 661 9.23 17.56 32.34
CA SER A 661 8.99 17.43 33.79
C SER A 661 8.01 18.48 34.32
N ASP A 662 8.05 19.69 33.77
CA ASP A 662 7.12 20.79 34.03
C ASP A 662 5.68 20.44 33.66
N GLY A 663 5.44 19.91 32.44
CA GLY A 663 4.11 19.46 32.03
C GLY A 663 3.56 18.33 32.91
N VAL A 664 4.39 17.33 33.25
CA VAL A 664 3.96 16.23 34.13
C VAL A 664 3.66 16.69 35.55
N ASN A 665 4.32 17.72 36.07
CA ASN A 665 3.98 18.27 37.38
C ASN A 665 2.54 18.84 37.39
N ILE A 666 2.13 19.52 36.32
CA ILE A 666 0.75 20.01 36.15
C ILE A 666 -0.24 18.82 36.15
N LEU A 667 0.08 17.75 35.42
CA LEU A 667 -0.74 16.54 35.42
C LEU A 667 -0.79 15.87 36.80
N CYS A 668 0.30 15.89 37.57
CA CYS A 668 0.33 15.34 38.92
C CYS A 668 -0.64 16.06 39.86
N ASP A 669 -0.73 17.40 39.77
CA ASP A 669 -1.68 18.17 40.57
C ASP A 669 -3.14 17.81 40.19
N ALA A 670 -3.42 17.60 38.90
CA ALA A 670 -4.73 17.16 38.44
C ALA A 670 -5.08 15.73 38.91
N LEU A 671 -4.12 14.80 38.92
CA LEU A 671 -4.32 13.42 39.38
C LEU A 671 -4.58 13.30 40.89
N LEU A 672 -4.19 14.33 41.67
CA LEU A 672 -4.48 14.45 43.09
C LEU A 672 -5.83 15.13 43.38
N HIS A 673 -6.47 15.70 42.36
CA HIS A 673 -7.76 16.34 42.50
C HIS A 673 -8.87 15.32 42.81
N PRO A 674 -9.81 15.59 43.73
CA PRO A 674 -10.84 14.63 44.14
C PRO A 674 -11.78 14.17 43.01
N ASN A 675 -11.97 15.01 41.99
CA ASN A 675 -12.79 14.67 40.83
C ASN A 675 -12.08 13.77 39.81
N CYS A 676 -10.76 13.57 39.93
CA CYS A 676 -10.03 12.75 38.98
C CYS A 676 -10.34 11.26 39.18
N THR A 677 -10.88 10.62 38.14
CA THR A 677 -11.31 9.21 38.16
C THR A 677 -10.35 8.28 37.41
N LEU A 678 -9.17 8.78 37.03
CA LEU A 678 -8.21 8.06 36.20
C LEU A 678 -7.63 6.84 36.93
N ILE A 679 -7.68 5.69 36.27
CA ILE A 679 -7.18 4.39 36.74
C ILE A 679 -5.83 4.06 36.10
N SER A 680 -5.63 4.46 34.85
CA SER A 680 -4.46 4.07 34.05
C SER A 680 -3.89 5.27 33.31
N LEU A 681 -2.58 5.49 33.46
CA LEU A 681 -1.85 6.56 32.78
C LEU A 681 -0.61 5.99 32.10
N ALA A 682 -0.46 6.30 30.81
CA ALA A 682 0.74 5.97 30.04
C ALA A 682 1.45 7.22 29.53
N LEU A 683 2.73 7.33 29.91
CA LEU A 683 3.66 8.43 29.60
C LEU A 683 4.95 7.87 28.98
N VAL A 684 4.83 6.95 28.02
CA VAL A 684 6.00 6.31 27.41
C VAL A 684 6.70 7.27 26.47
N LEU A 685 8.03 7.42 26.56
CA LEU A 685 8.79 8.33 25.71
C LEU A 685 8.23 9.78 25.74
N CYS A 686 8.08 10.34 26.94
CA CYS A 686 7.53 11.69 27.16
C CYS A 686 8.58 12.74 27.52
N CYS A 687 9.87 12.41 27.33
CA CYS A 687 11.02 13.23 27.73
C CYS A 687 11.04 13.54 29.23
N LEU A 688 10.61 12.59 30.06
CA LEU A 688 10.61 12.76 31.52
C LEU A 688 12.02 12.57 32.09
N THR A 689 12.29 13.28 33.19
CA THR A 689 13.55 13.21 33.92
C THR A 689 13.29 12.97 35.39
N GLU A 690 14.36 12.81 36.19
CA GLU A 690 14.26 12.60 37.63
C GLU A 690 13.54 13.75 38.39
N ASN A 691 13.42 14.94 37.78
CA ASN A 691 12.82 16.14 38.38
C ASN A 691 11.30 16.02 38.67
N CYS A 692 10.53 15.31 37.84
CA CYS A 692 9.09 15.12 38.09
C CYS A 692 8.78 13.88 38.95
N CYS A 693 9.78 13.04 39.25
CA CYS A 693 9.56 11.78 39.94
C CYS A 693 9.09 11.96 41.40
N SER A 694 9.48 13.05 42.06
CA SER A 694 8.94 13.37 43.40
C SER A 694 7.44 13.70 43.35
N ALA A 695 6.97 14.39 42.30
CA ALA A 695 5.55 14.68 42.12
C ALA A 695 4.77 13.40 41.77
N LEU A 696 5.29 12.57 40.86
CA LEU A 696 4.74 11.25 40.56
C LEU A 696 4.68 10.36 41.81
N GLY A 697 5.72 10.36 42.64
CA GLY A 697 5.73 9.61 43.89
C GLY A 697 4.65 10.07 44.86
N ARG A 698 4.37 11.38 44.93
CA ARG A 698 3.25 11.94 45.70
C ARG A 698 1.90 11.47 45.14
N VAL A 699 1.73 11.44 43.82
CA VAL A 699 0.53 10.87 43.16
C VAL A 699 0.33 9.41 43.56
N LEU A 700 1.38 8.59 43.53
CA LEU A 700 1.27 7.16 43.89
C LEU A 700 0.91 6.95 45.37
N LEU A 701 1.28 7.88 46.25
CA LEU A 701 0.98 7.79 47.68
C LEU A 701 -0.45 8.21 48.02
N PHE A 702 -1.00 9.20 47.31
CA PHE A 702 -2.24 9.88 47.69
C PHE A 702 -3.38 9.76 46.67
N SER A 703 -3.13 9.36 45.42
CA SER A 703 -4.19 9.19 44.44
C SER A 703 -5.08 8.01 44.83
N PRO A 704 -6.42 8.20 44.92
CA PRO A 704 -7.32 7.15 45.34
C PRO A 704 -7.59 6.11 44.23
N ASN A 705 -7.36 6.47 42.97
CA ASN A 705 -7.87 5.72 41.81
C ASN A 705 -6.77 5.11 40.93
N LEU A 706 -5.56 5.66 40.91
CA LEU A 706 -4.52 5.26 39.98
C LEU A 706 -3.98 3.86 40.33
N LYS A 707 -4.19 2.90 39.43
CA LYS A 707 -3.78 1.49 39.57
C LYS A 707 -2.69 1.08 38.59
N GLN A 708 -2.57 1.79 37.46
CA GLN A 708 -1.60 1.45 36.42
C GLN A 708 -0.83 2.70 36.01
N LEU A 709 0.50 2.60 36.03
CA LEU A 709 1.38 3.68 35.61
C LEU A 709 2.48 3.14 34.69
N ASP A 710 2.60 3.75 33.53
CA ASP A 710 3.57 3.38 32.52
C ASP A 710 4.49 4.55 32.17
N LEU A 711 5.77 4.43 32.55
CA LEU A 711 6.80 5.43 32.37
C LEU A 711 7.93 4.94 31.46
N CYS A 712 7.71 3.87 30.68
CA CYS A 712 8.76 3.26 29.86
C CYS A 712 9.48 4.29 28.97
N VAL A 713 10.75 4.04 28.67
CA VAL A 713 11.56 4.83 27.73
C VAL A 713 11.64 6.32 28.12
N ASN A 714 11.86 6.61 29.40
CA ASN A 714 12.13 7.96 29.93
C ASN A 714 13.43 8.03 30.72
N HIS A 715 14.03 9.20 30.88
CA HIS A 715 15.35 9.34 31.49
C HIS A 715 15.30 9.53 33.02
N LEU A 716 14.67 8.58 33.73
CA LEU A 716 14.41 8.70 35.16
C LEU A 716 15.65 8.43 36.03
N LYS A 717 16.54 7.53 35.57
CA LYS A 717 17.74 7.08 36.30
C LYS A 717 17.44 6.51 37.70
N ASN A 718 18.49 6.19 38.45
CA ASN A 718 18.38 5.64 39.80
C ASN A 718 17.55 6.52 40.74
N TYR A 719 17.82 7.83 40.77
CA TYR A 719 17.12 8.76 41.67
C TYR A 719 15.63 8.87 41.37
N GLY A 720 15.26 9.02 40.09
CA GLY A 720 13.86 9.10 39.70
C GLY A 720 13.09 7.80 39.96
N VAL A 721 13.67 6.65 39.63
CA VAL A 721 13.03 5.36 39.88
C VAL A 721 12.88 5.08 41.39
N LEU A 722 13.85 5.49 42.21
CA LEU A 722 13.72 5.39 43.67
C LEU A 722 12.49 6.17 44.17
N HIS A 723 12.27 7.39 43.67
CA HIS A 723 11.10 8.21 44.06
C HIS A 723 9.76 7.64 43.59
N VAL A 724 9.72 6.96 42.45
CA VAL A 724 8.49 6.31 41.95
C VAL A 724 8.23 4.98 42.67
N THR A 725 9.27 4.26 43.10
CA THR A 725 9.12 2.94 43.76
C THR A 725 8.97 3.03 45.27
N PHE A 726 9.52 4.06 45.92
CA PHE A 726 9.42 4.25 47.38
C PHE A 726 7.97 4.30 47.91
N PRO A 727 7.01 5.00 47.26
CA PRO A 727 5.61 5.01 47.67
C PRO A 727 4.96 3.62 47.72
N LEU A 728 5.46 2.66 46.94
CA LEU A 728 4.92 1.29 46.87
C LEU A 728 5.14 0.52 48.17
N ILE A 729 6.00 0.97 49.08
CA ILE A 729 6.18 0.32 50.38
C ILE A 729 4.99 0.62 51.31
N PHE A 730 4.25 1.70 51.04
CA PHE A 730 3.14 2.12 51.89
C PHE A 730 1.81 1.43 51.51
N PRO A 731 1.03 0.95 52.49
CA PRO A 731 -0.27 0.32 52.24
C PRO A 731 -1.31 1.23 51.57
N THR A 732 -1.13 2.55 51.67
CA THR A 732 -2.02 3.55 51.06
C THR A 732 -1.92 3.55 49.54
N CYS A 733 -0.77 3.17 48.97
CA CYS A 733 -0.59 3.11 47.53
C CYS A 733 -1.54 2.07 46.91
N GLN A 734 -2.26 2.43 45.85
CA GLN A 734 -3.23 1.56 45.17
C GLN A 734 -2.69 0.91 43.89
N LEU A 735 -1.40 1.15 43.57
CA LEU A 735 -0.83 0.73 42.30
C LEU A 735 -0.72 -0.79 42.19
N GLU A 736 -1.30 -1.34 41.11
CA GLU A 736 -1.32 -2.76 40.77
C GLU A 736 -0.31 -3.09 39.64
N GLU A 737 -0.03 -2.13 38.75
CA GLU A 737 0.92 -2.29 37.65
C GLU A 737 1.86 -1.09 37.51
N LEU A 738 3.16 -1.37 37.45
CA LEU A 738 4.19 -0.37 37.20
C LEU A 738 5.12 -0.81 36.07
N HIS A 739 5.31 0.09 35.11
CA HIS A 739 6.17 -0.15 33.97
C HIS A 739 7.26 0.92 33.86
N LEU A 740 8.51 0.46 33.91
CA LEU A 740 9.75 1.24 34.01
C LEU A 740 10.81 0.70 33.03
N SER A 741 10.40 0.01 31.97
CA SER A 741 11.35 -0.53 31.00
C SER A 741 12.03 0.59 30.23
N GLY A 742 13.35 0.54 30.05
CA GLY A 742 14.10 1.61 29.37
C GLY A 742 14.15 2.93 30.14
N CYS A 743 14.19 2.87 31.48
CA CYS A 743 14.24 4.06 32.35
C CYS A 743 15.67 4.49 32.77
N PHE A 744 16.69 3.85 32.19
CA PHE A 744 18.12 4.17 32.36
C PHE A 744 18.64 4.05 33.80
N PHE A 745 18.17 3.07 34.57
CA PHE A 745 18.68 2.77 35.91
C PHE A 745 19.59 1.52 35.93
N SER A 746 20.36 1.37 37.01
CA SER A 746 21.36 0.29 37.21
C SER A 746 20.99 -0.68 38.35
N SER A 747 21.86 -1.67 38.59
CA SER A 747 21.78 -2.61 39.70
C SER A 747 21.69 -1.95 41.08
N ASP A 748 22.15 -0.71 41.24
CA ASP A 748 22.27 -0.03 42.54
C ASP A 748 20.91 0.13 43.25
N ILE A 749 19.83 0.28 42.48
CA ILE A 749 18.48 0.42 43.03
C ILE A 749 17.74 -0.91 43.21
N CYS A 750 18.30 -2.02 42.73
CA CYS A 750 17.63 -3.32 42.77
C CYS A 750 17.38 -3.82 44.19
N GLN A 751 18.18 -3.39 45.17
CA GLN A 751 17.91 -3.68 46.58
C GLN A 751 16.58 -3.05 47.04
N TYR A 752 16.31 -1.81 46.65
CA TYR A 752 15.06 -1.13 46.98
C TYR A 752 13.87 -1.76 46.26
N ILE A 753 14.02 -2.09 44.97
CA ILE A 753 12.97 -2.79 44.21
C ILE A 753 12.68 -4.16 44.83
N ALA A 754 13.71 -4.89 45.29
CA ALA A 754 13.52 -6.18 45.96
C ALA A 754 12.73 -6.05 47.27
N ILE A 755 12.95 -4.97 48.04
CA ILE A 755 12.14 -4.66 49.23
C ILE A 755 10.69 -4.42 48.83
N VAL A 756 10.43 -3.61 47.82
CA VAL A 756 9.07 -3.36 47.31
C VAL A 756 8.37 -4.67 46.91
N ILE A 757 9.05 -5.54 46.17
CA ILE A 757 8.51 -6.86 45.76
C ILE A 757 8.17 -7.73 46.98
N ALA A 758 8.95 -7.62 48.06
CA ALA A 758 8.79 -8.42 49.26
C ALA A 758 7.70 -7.88 50.21
N THR A 759 7.40 -6.57 50.19
CA THR A 759 6.51 -5.92 51.17
C THR A 759 5.18 -5.45 50.58
N ASN A 760 5.09 -5.18 49.28
CA ASN A 760 3.88 -4.64 48.68
C ASN A 760 2.82 -5.74 48.46
N GLU A 761 1.59 -5.50 48.93
CA GLU A 761 0.48 -6.46 48.89
C GLU A 761 -0.43 -6.31 47.65
N LYS A 762 -0.30 -5.23 46.88
CA LYS A 762 -1.20 -4.87 45.75
C LYS A 762 -0.57 -4.97 44.37
N LEU A 763 0.73 -4.75 44.24
CA LEU A 763 1.46 -4.81 42.98
C LEU A 763 1.40 -6.24 42.43
N ARG A 764 0.91 -6.38 41.21
CA ARG A 764 0.77 -7.65 40.49
C ARG A 764 1.68 -7.71 39.26
N SER A 765 2.00 -6.58 38.65
CA SER A 765 2.86 -6.50 37.46
C SER A 765 3.96 -5.48 37.64
N LEU A 766 5.20 -5.89 37.35
CA LEU A 766 6.36 -5.01 37.32
C LEU A 766 7.19 -5.27 36.06
N GLU A 767 7.30 -4.27 35.19
CA GLU A 767 8.14 -4.36 33.99
C GLU A 767 9.32 -3.40 34.13
N ILE A 768 10.53 -3.96 34.11
CA ILE A 768 11.78 -3.24 34.36
C ILE A 768 12.85 -3.61 33.31
N GLY A 769 12.42 -4.12 32.15
CA GLY A 769 13.27 -4.52 31.03
C GLY A 769 14.08 -3.37 30.43
N SER A 770 15.06 -3.66 29.58
CA SER A 770 15.89 -2.67 28.88
C SER A 770 16.58 -1.70 29.86
N ASN A 771 16.98 -2.18 31.04
CA ASN A 771 17.75 -1.46 32.06
C ASN A 771 19.02 -2.24 32.44
N SER A 772 20.02 -1.59 33.02
CA SER A 772 21.30 -2.24 33.36
C SER A 772 21.22 -2.93 34.73
N ILE A 773 20.33 -3.92 34.85
CA ILE A 773 20.10 -4.68 36.08
C ILE A 773 21.28 -5.63 36.35
N GLU A 774 21.77 -6.31 35.30
CA GLU A 774 22.91 -7.23 35.36
C GLU A 774 22.68 -8.40 36.36
N ASP A 775 23.63 -9.35 36.43
CA ASP A 775 23.47 -10.53 37.28
C ASP A 775 23.41 -10.18 38.78
N ALA A 776 24.15 -9.15 39.21
CA ALA A 776 24.16 -8.69 40.60
C ALA A 776 22.80 -8.11 41.04
N GLY A 777 22.21 -7.23 40.22
CA GLY A 777 20.86 -6.72 40.48
C GLY A 777 19.82 -7.84 40.45
N MET A 778 19.94 -8.78 39.52
CA MET A 778 19.04 -9.93 39.43
C MET A 778 19.09 -10.83 40.67
N GLN A 779 20.27 -11.02 41.29
CA GLN A 779 20.40 -11.76 42.54
C GLN A 779 19.60 -11.09 43.68
N LEU A 780 19.63 -9.77 43.77
CA LEU A 780 18.85 -9.00 44.75
C LEU A 780 17.34 -9.15 44.50
N LEU A 781 16.90 -8.99 43.25
CA LEU A 781 15.50 -9.16 42.86
C LEU A 781 14.99 -10.58 43.16
N CYS A 782 15.82 -11.61 42.92
CA CYS A 782 15.49 -12.98 43.31
C CYS A 782 15.27 -13.12 44.82
N GLY A 783 15.97 -12.35 45.65
CA GLY A 783 15.74 -12.29 47.10
C GLY A 783 14.31 -11.85 47.43
N GLY A 784 13.85 -10.76 46.81
CA GLY A 784 12.48 -10.27 46.96
C GLY A 784 11.43 -11.24 46.41
N LEU A 785 11.66 -11.82 45.23
CA LEU A 785 10.73 -12.78 44.62
C LEU A 785 10.59 -14.09 45.41
N ARG A 786 11.58 -14.48 46.21
CA ARG A 786 11.48 -15.65 47.10
C ARG A 786 10.77 -15.34 48.41
N HIS A 787 10.53 -14.07 48.72
CA HIS A 787 9.88 -13.68 49.96
C HIS A 787 8.43 -14.22 50.00
N PRO A 788 7.97 -14.79 51.13
CA PRO A 788 6.65 -15.41 51.22
C PRO A 788 5.49 -14.44 50.97
N ASN A 789 5.69 -13.15 51.21
CA ASN A 789 4.68 -12.10 51.00
C ASN A 789 4.71 -11.53 49.57
N CYS A 790 5.56 -12.05 48.68
CA CYS A 790 5.59 -11.59 47.30
C CYS A 790 4.25 -11.92 46.61
N MET A 791 3.55 -10.89 46.14
CA MET A 791 2.26 -11.02 45.44
C MET A 791 2.38 -10.80 43.92
N LEU A 792 3.60 -10.68 43.41
CA LEU A 792 3.85 -10.38 42.01
C LEU A 792 3.46 -11.58 41.14
N VAL A 793 2.69 -11.30 40.09
CA VAL A 793 2.19 -12.28 39.11
C VAL A 793 2.97 -12.19 37.81
N ASN A 794 3.40 -11.00 37.42
CA ASN A 794 4.16 -10.74 36.20
C ASN A 794 5.44 -9.94 36.49
N ILE A 795 6.56 -10.43 35.97
CA ILE A 795 7.82 -9.66 35.93
C ILE A 795 8.43 -9.65 34.53
N GLY A 796 8.70 -8.44 34.02
CA GLY A 796 9.38 -8.22 32.75
C GLY A 796 10.84 -7.82 32.96
N LEU A 797 11.77 -8.64 32.44
CA LEU A 797 13.23 -8.51 32.57
C LEU A 797 13.93 -8.72 31.21
N GLU A 798 13.24 -8.34 30.12
CA GLU A 798 13.79 -8.38 28.78
C GLU A 798 14.99 -7.42 28.66
N GLU A 799 16.03 -7.78 27.91
CA GLU A 799 17.18 -6.88 27.62
C GLU A 799 17.82 -6.26 28.87
N CYS A 800 18.01 -7.05 29.93
CA CYS A 800 18.53 -6.60 31.22
C CYS A 800 20.03 -6.88 31.43
N ARG A 801 20.73 -7.30 30.35
CA ARG A 801 22.14 -7.76 30.36
C ARG A 801 22.39 -8.95 31.30
N LEU A 802 21.43 -9.86 31.38
CA LEU A 802 21.53 -11.08 32.19
C LEU A 802 22.32 -12.18 31.49
N THR A 803 23.10 -12.95 32.25
CA THR A 803 23.91 -14.07 31.75
C THR A 803 23.52 -15.40 32.44
N SER A 804 24.22 -16.50 32.14
CA SER A 804 24.01 -17.77 32.84
C SER A 804 24.24 -17.68 34.35
N ALA A 805 25.00 -16.69 34.83
CA ALA A 805 25.37 -16.57 36.24
C ALA A 805 24.14 -16.36 37.15
N CYS A 806 23.10 -15.64 36.68
CA CYS A 806 21.88 -15.43 37.47
C CYS A 806 20.87 -16.60 37.39
N CYS A 807 21.00 -17.51 36.41
CA CYS A 807 20.03 -18.56 36.14
C CYS A 807 19.83 -19.53 37.32
N ARG A 808 20.85 -19.74 38.18
CA ARG A 808 20.70 -20.54 39.40
C ARG A 808 19.74 -19.88 40.39
N SER A 809 19.88 -18.57 40.59
CA SER A 809 19.00 -17.79 41.49
C SER A 809 17.58 -17.72 40.96
N LEU A 810 17.42 -17.51 39.64
CA LEU A 810 16.12 -17.56 38.96
C LEU A 810 15.48 -18.95 39.07
N ALA A 811 16.21 -20.03 38.79
CA ALA A 811 15.69 -21.39 38.93
C ALA A 811 15.19 -21.66 40.36
N SER A 812 15.90 -21.15 41.37
CA SER A 812 15.43 -21.22 42.76
C SER A 812 14.09 -20.49 42.96
N VAL A 813 13.93 -19.27 42.43
CA VAL A 813 12.65 -18.54 42.46
C VAL A 813 11.53 -19.38 41.83
N LEU A 814 11.78 -19.99 40.67
CA LEU A 814 10.77 -20.79 39.95
C LEU A 814 10.30 -22.04 40.72
N THR A 815 11.10 -22.51 41.67
CA THR A 815 10.72 -23.62 42.55
C THR A 815 10.01 -23.18 43.83
N THR A 816 10.38 -22.02 44.39
CA THR A 816 9.86 -21.58 45.69
C THR A 816 8.66 -20.63 45.59
N ASN A 817 8.66 -19.72 44.61
CA ASN A 817 7.59 -18.74 44.44
C ASN A 817 6.35 -19.41 43.82
N LYS A 818 5.18 -19.14 44.38
CA LYS A 818 3.89 -19.72 43.96
C LYS A 818 2.92 -18.72 43.32
N THR A 819 3.28 -17.43 43.26
CA THR A 819 2.44 -16.36 42.71
C THR A 819 2.82 -15.96 41.28
N LEU A 820 4.09 -16.13 40.91
CA LEU A 820 4.64 -15.68 39.65
C LEU A 820 4.17 -16.59 38.51
N GLU A 821 3.29 -16.06 37.67
CA GLU A 821 2.71 -16.77 36.53
C GLU A 821 3.36 -16.36 35.20
N ARG A 822 3.99 -15.19 35.13
CA ARG A 822 4.59 -14.66 33.90
C ARG A 822 6.00 -14.12 34.14
N LEU A 823 6.96 -14.57 33.34
CA LEU A 823 8.36 -14.13 33.38
C LEU A 823 8.88 -13.91 31.96
N ASN A 824 9.29 -12.69 31.62
CA ASN A 824 9.93 -12.41 30.33
C ASN A 824 11.44 -12.15 30.51
N LEU A 825 12.28 -12.99 29.91
CA LEU A 825 13.74 -12.89 29.86
C LEU A 825 14.27 -12.81 28.42
N LEU A 826 13.43 -12.45 27.44
CA LEU A 826 13.86 -12.27 26.05
C LEU A 826 15.02 -11.26 25.94
N GLN A 827 15.75 -11.29 24.83
CA GLN A 827 16.88 -10.37 24.57
C GLN A 827 17.97 -10.34 25.66
N ASN A 828 18.13 -11.44 26.44
CA ASN A 828 19.25 -11.63 27.36
C ASN A 828 20.20 -12.72 26.85
N HIS A 829 21.44 -12.69 27.32
CA HIS A 829 22.50 -13.63 26.91
C HIS A 829 22.69 -14.76 27.93
N LEU A 830 21.60 -15.50 28.21
CA LEU A 830 21.61 -16.56 29.23
C LEU A 830 22.49 -17.77 28.87
N GLY A 831 22.81 -17.95 27.58
CA GLY A 831 23.56 -19.09 27.05
C GLY A 831 22.82 -20.43 27.21
N ASN A 832 23.41 -21.49 26.63
CA ASN A 832 22.82 -22.83 26.67
C ASN A 832 22.71 -23.40 28.09
N GLU A 833 23.72 -23.18 28.92
CA GLU A 833 23.74 -23.64 30.32
C GLU A 833 22.63 -22.95 31.14
N GLY A 834 22.51 -21.63 31.03
CA GLY A 834 21.49 -20.88 31.75
C GLY A 834 20.07 -21.25 31.32
N VAL A 835 19.82 -21.36 30.01
CA VAL A 835 18.52 -21.81 29.47
C VAL A 835 18.20 -23.23 29.93
N ALA A 836 19.16 -24.16 29.86
CA ALA A 836 18.95 -25.53 30.34
C ALA A 836 18.55 -25.55 31.83
N LYS A 837 19.22 -24.75 32.66
CA LYS A 837 18.90 -24.63 34.10
C LYS A 837 17.47 -24.14 34.35
N LEU A 838 17.01 -23.17 33.58
CA LEU A 838 15.64 -22.67 33.69
C LEU A 838 14.63 -23.72 33.21
N LEU A 839 14.89 -24.39 32.08
CA LEU A 839 14.05 -25.47 31.58
C LEU A 839 13.89 -26.61 32.60
N GLU A 840 14.99 -27.04 33.26
CA GLU A 840 14.93 -28.03 34.35
C GLU A 840 13.96 -27.62 35.47
N SER A 841 13.97 -26.35 35.87
CA SER A 841 13.07 -25.84 36.90
C SER A 841 11.61 -25.75 36.43
N LEU A 842 11.39 -25.44 35.14
CA LEU A 842 10.05 -25.35 34.54
C LEU A 842 9.34 -26.71 34.46
N ILE A 843 10.07 -27.82 34.27
CA ILE A 843 9.51 -29.18 34.25
C ILE A 843 8.81 -29.52 35.56
N ARG A 844 9.27 -28.94 36.68
CA ARG A 844 8.77 -29.34 38.00
C ARG A 844 7.30 -28.99 38.16
N PRO A 845 6.48 -29.91 38.72
CA PRO A 845 5.03 -29.73 38.82
C PRO A 845 4.63 -28.54 39.70
N ASP A 846 5.50 -28.14 40.63
CA ASP A 846 5.26 -27.09 41.60
C ASP A 846 5.62 -25.68 41.11
N CYS A 847 6.13 -25.53 39.88
CA CYS A 847 6.38 -24.24 39.25
C CYS A 847 5.07 -23.62 38.73
N ALA A 848 4.73 -22.42 39.21
CA ALA A 848 3.48 -21.71 38.93
C ALA A 848 3.44 -20.96 37.58
N LEU A 849 4.56 -20.88 36.86
CA LEU A 849 4.64 -20.17 35.59
C LEU A 849 3.69 -20.75 34.55
N LYS A 850 2.93 -19.86 33.91
CA LYS A 850 2.04 -20.11 32.77
C LYS A 850 2.58 -19.50 31.49
N VAL A 851 3.40 -18.46 31.59
CA VAL A 851 4.00 -17.77 30.43
C VAL A 851 5.47 -17.49 30.70
N VAL A 852 6.34 -17.85 29.76
CA VAL A 852 7.78 -17.60 29.86
C VAL A 852 8.37 -17.08 28.55
N GLY A 853 9.15 -16.01 28.59
CA GLY A 853 9.98 -15.55 27.48
C GLY A 853 11.43 -15.96 27.71
N LEU A 854 12.00 -16.78 26.82
CA LEU A 854 13.41 -17.21 26.89
C LEU A 854 14.09 -16.97 25.53
N PRO A 855 15.40 -16.69 25.49
CA PRO A 855 16.16 -16.62 24.24
C PRO A 855 16.33 -18.05 23.68
N LEU A 856 15.41 -18.47 22.80
CA LEU A 856 15.38 -19.83 22.22
C LEU A 856 16.15 -19.97 20.91
N THR A 857 16.85 -18.95 20.46
CA THR A 857 17.67 -18.98 19.24
C THR A 857 19.06 -19.55 19.51
N GLY A 858 19.60 -20.36 18.59
CA GLY A 858 20.96 -20.90 18.72
C GLY A 858 21.18 -21.92 19.84
N LEU A 859 20.10 -22.59 20.29
CA LEU A 859 20.19 -23.61 21.34
C LEU A 859 20.95 -24.86 20.86
N SER A 860 21.74 -25.45 21.76
CA SER A 860 22.41 -26.75 21.57
C SER A 860 21.38 -27.87 21.43
N THR A 861 21.77 -28.98 20.79
CA THR A 861 20.89 -30.14 20.61
C THR A 861 20.34 -30.66 21.94
N GLU A 862 21.14 -30.61 23.01
CA GLU A 862 20.70 -31.08 24.32
C GLU A 862 19.68 -30.14 24.96
N THR A 863 19.90 -28.82 24.89
CA THR A 863 18.95 -27.82 25.38
C THR A 863 17.64 -27.84 24.58
N GLN A 864 17.70 -28.12 23.27
CA GLN A 864 16.51 -28.29 22.43
C GLN A 864 15.69 -29.52 22.84
N ARG A 865 16.34 -30.65 23.19
CA ARG A 865 15.64 -31.83 23.72
C ARG A 865 14.92 -31.52 25.02
N LEU A 866 15.59 -30.84 25.95
CA LEU A 866 14.98 -30.40 27.22
C LEU A 866 13.76 -29.49 26.98
N LEU A 867 13.85 -28.56 26.02
CA LEU A 867 12.73 -27.70 25.64
C LEU A 867 11.53 -28.52 25.13
N MET A 868 11.77 -29.52 24.29
CA MET A 868 10.71 -30.41 23.81
C MET A 868 10.09 -31.22 24.96
N THR A 869 10.90 -31.73 25.89
CA THR A 869 10.40 -32.41 27.09
C THR A 869 9.55 -31.49 27.98
N VAL A 870 9.92 -30.21 28.12
CA VAL A 870 9.09 -29.23 28.84
C VAL A 870 7.74 -29.04 28.14
N LYS A 871 7.73 -28.85 26.82
CA LYS A 871 6.51 -28.67 26.02
C LYS A 871 5.57 -29.88 26.12
N GLU A 872 6.14 -31.09 26.14
CA GLU A 872 5.38 -32.33 26.31
C GLU A 872 4.81 -32.47 27.73
N ARG A 873 5.60 -32.19 28.77
CA ARG A 873 5.16 -32.35 30.17
C ARG A 873 4.28 -31.21 30.68
N LYS A 874 4.37 -30.02 30.11
CA LYS A 874 3.56 -28.83 30.45
C LYS A 874 3.02 -28.16 29.18
N PRO A 875 2.01 -28.76 28.52
CA PRO A 875 1.43 -28.20 27.29
C PRO A 875 0.70 -26.86 27.52
N SER A 876 0.32 -26.54 28.76
CA SER A 876 -0.30 -25.27 29.12
C SER A 876 0.69 -24.10 29.29
N LEU A 877 2.00 -24.37 29.31
CA LEU A 877 3.03 -23.33 29.41
C LEU A 877 3.25 -22.66 28.05
N ILE A 878 3.00 -21.35 27.99
CA ILE A 878 3.15 -20.56 26.77
C ILE A 878 4.56 -19.96 26.72
N PHE A 879 5.25 -20.17 25.60
CA PHE A 879 6.54 -19.52 25.31
C PHE A 879 6.31 -18.23 24.52
N LEU A 880 6.75 -17.09 25.04
CA LEU A 880 6.66 -15.81 24.34
C LEU A 880 7.67 -15.75 23.20
N SER A 881 7.20 -15.35 22.02
CA SER A 881 8.02 -15.06 20.83
C SER A 881 8.21 -13.55 20.59
N GLU A 882 7.48 -12.71 21.31
CA GLU A 882 7.39 -11.26 21.07
C GLU A 882 7.86 -10.44 22.27
N THR A 883 8.47 -9.29 21.97
CA THR A 883 9.00 -8.32 22.94
C THR A 883 7.89 -7.47 23.55
N TRP A 884 8.13 -6.84 24.71
CA TRP A 884 7.12 -6.00 25.39
C TRP A 884 6.69 -4.73 24.64
N SER A 885 7.38 -4.37 23.55
CA SER A 885 7.15 -3.18 22.72
C SER A 885 5.82 -3.14 21.96
N LEU A 886 5.04 -4.22 21.95
CA LEU A 886 3.79 -4.34 21.18
C LEU A 886 2.51 -4.12 22.00
N LYS A 887 2.61 -3.65 23.26
CA LYS A 887 1.44 -3.30 24.06
C LYS A 887 0.77 -2.02 23.54
N GLU A 888 -0.56 -2.00 23.60
CA GLU A 888 -1.36 -0.81 23.29
C GLU A 888 -0.89 0.39 24.12
N GLY A 889 -0.60 1.51 23.46
CA GLY A 889 -0.06 2.69 24.11
C GLY A 889 1.48 2.78 24.12
N ARG A 890 2.18 1.77 23.60
CA ARG A 890 3.66 1.71 23.49
C ARG A 890 4.17 1.49 22.08
N GLU A 891 3.32 1.69 21.07
CA GLU A 891 3.68 1.50 19.67
C GLU A 891 4.71 2.56 19.25
N ILE A 892 5.99 2.27 19.51
CA ILE A 892 7.13 3.10 19.07
C ILE A 892 7.37 2.75 17.59
N GLY A 893 6.45 3.22 16.74
CA GLY A 893 6.59 3.23 15.29
C GLY A 893 6.88 1.88 14.63
N VAL A 894 5.85 1.05 14.43
CA VAL A 894 5.69 0.50 13.08
C VAL A 894 5.12 1.67 12.28
N THR A 895 5.98 2.37 11.54
CA THR A 895 5.49 3.19 10.44
C THR A 895 4.51 2.33 9.64
N PRO A 896 3.23 2.70 9.46
CA PRO A 896 2.53 2.18 8.29
C PRO A 896 3.44 2.62 7.14
N ALA A 897 4.07 1.65 6.49
CA ALA A 897 5.19 1.87 5.59
C ALA A 897 4.86 3.02 4.63
N SER A 898 5.30 4.25 4.91
CA SER A 898 5.49 5.35 3.97
C SER A 898 5.50 6.73 4.66
N GLN A 899 6.46 7.57 4.30
CA GLN A 899 6.23 9.02 4.21
C GLN A 899 4.95 9.28 3.40
N PRO A 900 4.20 10.38 3.60
CA PRO A 900 3.10 10.75 2.71
C PRO A 900 3.60 10.75 1.25
N GLY A 901 3.25 9.71 0.49
CA GLY A 901 3.73 9.50 -0.88
C GLY A 901 4.65 8.31 -1.16
N SER A 902 5.11 7.52 -0.16
CA SER A 902 5.85 6.27 -0.48
C SER A 902 4.90 5.15 -0.87
N ILE A 903 5.31 4.39 -1.87
CA ILE A 903 4.63 3.19 -2.34
C ILE A 903 4.74 2.17 -1.20
N ILE A 904 3.62 1.82 -0.57
CA ILE A 904 3.54 0.54 0.15
C ILE A 904 3.74 -0.52 -0.93
N PRO A 905 4.79 -1.35 -0.88
CA PRO A 905 4.93 -2.42 -1.84
C PRO A 905 3.70 -3.35 -1.73
N ASN A 906 2.96 -3.52 -2.81
CA ASN A 906 1.79 -4.41 -2.97
C ASN A 906 2.15 -5.91 -2.87
N SER A 907 3.08 -6.29 -1.99
CA SER A 907 3.94 -7.46 -2.21
C SER A 907 3.48 -8.79 -1.62
N ASN A 908 2.30 -8.91 -1.00
CA ASN A 908 1.92 -10.19 -0.35
C ASN A 908 1.10 -11.15 -1.23
N LEU A 909 0.38 -10.68 -2.27
CA LEU A 909 -0.31 -11.60 -3.19
C LEU A 909 0.68 -12.40 -4.05
N ASP A 910 1.76 -11.75 -4.48
CA ASP A 910 2.84 -12.41 -5.20
C ASP A 910 3.46 -13.52 -4.33
N TYR A 911 3.69 -13.27 -3.04
CA TYR A 911 4.18 -14.31 -2.13
C TYR A 911 3.19 -15.46 -1.95
N MET A 912 1.89 -15.15 -1.86
CA MET A 912 0.80 -16.11 -1.72
C MET A 912 0.69 -17.02 -2.95
N PHE A 913 0.75 -16.49 -4.16
CA PHE A 913 0.41 -17.26 -5.36
C PHE A 913 1.59 -17.70 -6.22
N PHE A 914 2.81 -17.14 -6.06
CA PHE A 914 4.00 -17.70 -6.72
C PHE A 914 4.52 -18.98 -6.05
N LYS A 915 4.19 -19.22 -4.78
CA LYS A 915 4.47 -20.51 -4.12
C LYS A 915 3.61 -21.65 -4.68
N PHE A 916 2.42 -21.35 -5.22
CA PHE A 916 1.49 -22.36 -5.72
C PHE A 916 2.01 -23.15 -6.96
N PRO A 917 2.57 -22.52 -8.00
CA PRO A 917 3.24 -23.24 -9.10
C PRO A 917 4.46 -24.05 -8.66
N ARG A 918 5.20 -23.60 -7.63
CA ARG A 918 6.35 -24.34 -7.08
C ARG A 918 5.92 -25.55 -6.26
N MET A 919 4.80 -25.45 -5.53
CA MET A 919 4.21 -26.57 -4.79
C MET A 919 3.56 -27.61 -5.71
N SER A 920 2.94 -27.20 -6.83
CA SER A 920 2.36 -28.16 -7.78
C SER A 920 3.41 -28.97 -8.54
N ALA A 921 4.59 -28.38 -8.81
CA ALA A 921 5.74 -29.11 -9.33
C ALA A 921 6.25 -30.16 -8.34
N ALA A 922 6.26 -29.84 -7.03
CA ALA A 922 6.60 -30.79 -5.96
C ALA A 922 5.52 -31.87 -5.75
N MET A 923 4.23 -31.53 -5.87
CA MET A 923 3.13 -32.49 -5.80
C MET A 923 3.08 -33.44 -7.00
N ARG A 924 3.54 -33.01 -8.17
CA ARG A 924 3.73 -33.90 -9.33
C ARG A 924 4.89 -34.88 -9.13
N THR A 925 5.92 -34.52 -8.35
CA THR A 925 6.98 -35.46 -7.95
C THR A 925 6.58 -36.41 -6.83
N SER A 926 5.52 -36.12 -6.06
CA SER A 926 5.03 -36.99 -4.99
C SER A 926 3.88 -37.93 -5.39
N ASN A 927 3.38 -37.86 -6.64
CA ASN A 927 2.28 -38.71 -7.12
C ASN A 927 2.73 -40.13 -7.54
N THR A 928 3.71 -40.69 -6.82
CA THR A 928 4.02 -42.12 -6.81
C THR A 928 4.09 -42.66 -5.38
N ALA A 929 3.06 -42.43 -4.55
CA ALA A 929 2.61 -43.41 -3.55
C ALA A 929 1.43 -42.89 -2.70
N SER A 930 0.49 -43.80 -2.49
CA SER A 930 -0.49 -43.87 -1.39
C SER A 930 -1.52 -42.74 -1.22
N ARG A 931 -2.73 -43.05 -1.71
CA ARG A 931 -4.01 -42.68 -1.10
C ARG A 931 -4.03 -43.00 0.41
N GLN A 932 -4.49 -42.08 1.25
CA GLN A 932 -5.52 -42.35 2.28
C GLN A 932 -6.12 -41.04 2.82
N PRO A 933 -7.42 -40.99 3.17
CA PRO A 933 -8.11 -39.78 3.58
C PRO A 933 -8.19 -39.63 5.11
N LEU A 934 -8.05 -38.39 5.61
CA LEU A 934 -8.78 -37.81 6.74
C LEU A 934 -8.57 -36.29 6.77
#